data_AF-A0A3B9EFC9-F1
#
_entry.id   AF-A0A3B9EFC9-F1
#
_cell.length_a   1.000
_cell.length_b   1.000
_cell.length_c   1.000
_cell.angle_alpha   90.00
_cell.angle_beta   90.00
_cell.angle_gamma   90.00
#
_symmetry.space_group_name_H-M   'P 1'
#
loop_
_entity.id
_entity.type
_entity.pdbx_description
1 polymer ?
#
loop_
_entity_poly.entity_id
_entity_poly.type
_entity_poly.pdbx_seq_one_letter_code
_entity_poly.pdbx_strand_id
1 'polypeptide(L)'
;AQSAAQQAARAYDVPRQPLADALVVFATQSGLQVATDGAAVRGIQTAGVQGVLTPRQALDRLLAGSGFTYRLNGAVVTLERAPQAQPGVIQLGAVRVEGAGDSRQSEAGSGAVGGWDRTAGTVYVTPGSVSVIDRETLDAYPGTSPADLLKSESGVLSGESRNSGGLDVNIRGLQGQGRVAVTVDGSINGTTVYRGYQGTSNRSFIDPDFISSVAIEKGPSNGNAIAGGIGGSVSMTTLTVDDVVPQGETSGLRFKLGLGTNSTEPGSSMRRSLIEPALWGGYEPLLATRGTGRPAVFEPTDGSGSLVYGRKGERLDLVAGYAFRRSGNYHAGANGDGAPQRTNTPSEYCVSAPKDQQMTQLCARALAFYDGYGATPFAAGEEVLNTSTETESVLFKATFRPAEDHAVELGYGGYWSSFGENYPGAMTNPTASVNQRHPLSQTALDRFTGRYRWNPANELIDLKLNAWLSQLEESAPSLGQSDPMRRYIDTWGVDATNSSRLATPAGLLSADYGVSYLREEAGPIGEWSGSGNPPARQGMREEASLFAQMQLTPTAWLQLNGGLRYQDYSLEDRQTGTVYSAPILNRSEDAFGFSLGATVMPADGWQLFANYKQAARLPSLMEATSGFFMMANPDLHKEEAHNWEVGVNYVRSNLFAADDDLGLKLVWFDNDIHDYIARRYVRSVYQMQMYNIDRAQFSGLEFNADYSIGGWKVAAGATWYDDILFCRPGEACVASSLASDYATNYIPPEFSANLSINKSFLNDRVMVGGRIVYRGERAVEFEPTDSGFAPLLKAIPWEAYTTVDLTGRYRFSDAVSLDWSVENLTDEYYLEALSLGVVPAPGRTFRIGLTGQLGAGSNAWLPNWFGGADDGEVTDWTGPYVGASFGYGFGRSEGTVTDASGAPADLENDGLIDLRLDNAMGGVHAGYNWQFANNLVLGLEGDFHAGALGSWTGVLVSDPSSYTDSLRALDTLESDTSYDWDRMGVLRARVGYALGRTFVYGAAGPAWLRETQTRNQYRSVGGNDQGMINALEHFFTETSRKTRSGWSLGAGLERDLGGSWSVRTEYLYSRFGDATHSFDEARQGAALAWSQTSFVRDPVTGAIMRDPVTGAILRETISSPGTSNIVNGRKVRSDADLHALRIGFSYRF
;
A
#
# COMPACT_ATOMS: atom_id res chain seq x y z
N ALA A 1 -11.01 -30.81 -33.60
CA ALA A 1 -10.34 -32.08 -33.23
C ALA A 1 -8.87 -31.96 -33.59
N GLN A 2 -7.98 -32.28 -32.63
CA GLN A 2 -6.50 -32.05 -32.59
C GLN A 2 -6.13 -30.55 -32.49
N SER A 3 -5.41 -30.06 -31.49
CA SER A 3 -4.15 -30.58 -30.93
C SER A 3 -4.02 -30.43 -29.41
N ALA A 4 -4.04 -31.56 -28.69
CA ALA A 4 -3.17 -31.74 -27.55
C ALA A 4 -1.73 -31.77 -28.06
N ALA A 5 -0.78 -31.26 -27.29
CA ALA A 5 0.62 -31.65 -27.46
C ALA A 5 0.73 -33.15 -27.15
N GLN A 6 0.39 -33.98 -28.12
CA GLN A 6 0.74 -35.39 -28.11
C GLN A 6 2.26 -35.41 -28.20
N GLN A 7 2.93 -35.55 -27.05
CA GLN A 7 4.35 -35.90 -27.04
C GLN A 7 4.50 -37.10 -27.97
N ALA A 8 5.13 -36.87 -29.13
CA ALA A 8 5.19 -37.84 -30.21
C ALA A 8 5.70 -39.17 -29.68
N ALA A 9 5.16 -40.28 -30.19
CA ALA A 9 5.66 -41.59 -29.81
C ALA A 9 7.15 -41.69 -30.19
N ARG A 10 7.99 -42.05 -29.23
CA ARG A 10 9.45 -42.20 -29.38
C ARG A 10 9.82 -43.66 -29.15
N ALA A 11 10.93 -44.09 -29.74
CA ALA A 11 11.47 -45.41 -29.44
C ALA A 11 12.12 -45.37 -28.05
N TYR A 12 11.59 -46.18 -27.14
CA TYR A 12 12.18 -46.41 -25.83
C TYR A 12 12.89 -47.76 -25.83
N ASP A 13 14.07 -47.79 -25.22
CA ASP A 13 14.85 -49.00 -24.95
C ASP A 13 15.49 -48.84 -23.57
N VAL A 14 14.70 -49.15 -22.54
CA VAL A 14 15.12 -49.11 -21.14
C VAL A 14 15.17 -50.57 -20.65
N PRO A 15 16.36 -51.14 -20.42
CA PRO A 15 16.48 -52.54 -20.02
C PRO A 15 15.97 -52.75 -18.58
N ARG A 16 15.74 -54.02 -18.24
CA ARG A 16 15.40 -54.44 -16.87
C ARG A 16 16.58 -54.14 -15.94
N GLN A 17 16.40 -53.18 -15.02
CA GLN A 17 17.45 -52.72 -14.10
C GLN A 17 16.84 -52.11 -12.83
N PRO A 18 17.65 -51.70 -11.82
CA PRO A 18 17.13 -50.95 -10.68
C PRO A 18 16.33 -49.72 -11.13
N LEU A 19 15.19 -49.47 -10.48
CA LEU A 19 14.25 -48.44 -10.90
C LEU A 19 14.90 -47.05 -10.94
N ALA A 20 15.77 -46.72 -9.99
CA ALA A 20 16.53 -45.48 -9.98
C ALA A 20 17.33 -45.28 -11.29
N ASP A 21 18.07 -46.30 -11.72
CA ASP A 21 18.87 -46.25 -12.95
C ASP A 21 17.97 -46.22 -14.20
N ALA A 22 16.86 -46.95 -14.16
CA ALA A 22 15.87 -46.99 -15.25
C ALA A 22 15.18 -45.65 -15.47
N LEU A 23 14.90 -44.90 -14.40
CA LEU A 23 14.32 -43.56 -14.48
C LEU A 23 15.28 -42.54 -15.09
N VAL A 24 16.59 -42.67 -14.83
CA VAL A 24 17.62 -41.84 -15.50
C VAL A 24 17.66 -42.10 -17.01
N VAL A 25 17.65 -43.37 -17.42
CA VAL A 25 17.64 -43.74 -18.85
C VAL A 25 16.34 -43.28 -19.52
N PHE A 26 15.20 -43.44 -18.85
CA PHE A 26 13.91 -42.95 -19.31
C PHE A 26 13.89 -41.42 -19.44
N ALA A 27 14.38 -40.68 -18.45
CA ALA A 27 14.47 -39.21 -18.48
C ALA A 27 15.28 -38.74 -19.69
N THR A 28 16.41 -39.41 -19.96
CA THR A 28 17.28 -39.14 -21.10
C THR A 28 16.58 -39.39 -22.44
N GLN A 29 15.83 -40.50 -22.59
CA GLN A 29 15.13 -40.84 -23.84
C GLN A 29 13.84 -40.02 -24.06
N SER A 30 13.17 -39.63 -22.98
CA SER A 30 11.91 -38.86 -23.02
C SER A 30 12.13 -37.34 -23.11
N GLY A 31 13.27 -36.83 -22.63
CA GLY A 31 13.50 -35.40 -22.44
C GLY A 31 12.66 -34.81 -21.29
N LEU A 32 12.09 -35.66 -20.44
CA LEU A 32 11.37 -35.27 -19.23
C LEU A 32 12.31 -35.29 -18.03
N GLN A 33 12.19 -34.33 -17.13
CA GLN A 33 12.90 -34.34 -15.85
C GLN A 33 12.13 -35.24 -14.89
N VAL A 34 12.81 -36.19 -14.25
CA VAL A 34 12.17 -37.09 -13.28
C VAL A 34 12.68 -36.75 -11.88
N ALA A 35 11.79 -36.29 -11.02
CA ALA A 35 12.03 -36.00 -9.61
C ALA A 35 11.53 -37.18 -8.74
N THR A 36 12.41 -37.73 -7.90
CA THR A 36 12.08 -38.82 -6.97
C THR A 36 13.03 -38.82 -5.80
N ASP A 37 12.58 -39.29 -4.64
CA ASP A 37 13.46 -39.60 -3.52
C ASP A 37 14.28 -40.87 -3.85
N GLY A 38 15.60 -40.73 -3.97
CA GLY A 38 16.53 -41.81 -4.29
C GLY A 38 16.61 -42.90 -3.21
N ALA A 39 16.18 -42.63 -1.97
CA ALA A 39 16.00 -43.66 -0.95
C ALA A 39 14.72 -44.46 -1.15
N ALA A 40 13.65 -43.84 -1.64
CA ALA A 40 12.34 -44.47 -1.82
C ALA A 40 12.30 -45.51 -2.96
N VAL A 41 13.08 -45.31 -4.02
CA VAL A 41 13.16 -46.22 -5.19
C VAL A 41 14.31 -47.23 -5.10
N ARG A 42 15.09 -47.20 -4.01
CA ARG A 42 16.27 -48.06 -3.80
C ARG A 42 15.87 -49.52 -3.61
N GLY A 43 16.47 -50.43 -4.38
CA GLY A 43 16.21 -51.87 -4.30
C GLY A 43 14.98 -52.36 -5.09
N ILE A 44 14.26 -51.47 -5.77
CA ILE A 44 13.12 -51.81 -6.63
C ILE A 44 13.61 -52.11 -8.04
N GLN A 45 13.11 -53.17 -8.65
CA GLN A 45 13.46 -53.60 -10.01
C GLN A 45 12.28 -53.30 -10.94
N THR A 46 12.53 -52.59 -12.03
CA THR A 46 11.54 -52.44 -13.11
C THR A 46 11.63 -53.61 -14.09
N ALA A 47 10.54 -53.92 -14.80
CA ALA A 47 10.56 -54.84 -15.93
C ALA A 47 11.28 -54.27 -17.17
N GLY A 48 11.62 -52.97 -17.16
CA GLY A 48 12.10 -52.24 -18.33
C GLY A 48 10.97 -51.91 -19.30
N VAL A 49 11.28 -51.12 -20.33
CA VAL A 49 10.32 -50.79 -21.39
C VAL A 49 11.01 -50.74 -22.74
N GLN A 50 10.41 -51.39 -23.74
CA GLN A 50 10.90 -51.40 -25.11
C GLN A 50 9.75 -51.17 -26.10
N GLY A 51 10.00 -50.34 -27.12
CA GLY A 51 9.08 -50.11 -28.23
C GLY A 51 8.80 -48.63 -28.50
N VAL A 52 8.02 -48.37 -29.55
CA VAL A 52 7.58 -47.01 -29.91
C VAL A 52 6.34 -46.65 -29.09
N LEU A 53 6.53 -45.78 -28.09
CA LEU A 53 5.53 -45.45 -27.07
C LEU A 53 5.50 -43.94 -26.83
N THR A 54 4.38 -43.41 -26.34
CA THR A 54 4.39 -42.05 -25.76
C THR A 54 5.15 -42.07 -24.43
N PRO A 55 5.72 -40.94 -23.97
CA PRO A 55 6.43 -40.90 -22.68
C PRO A 55 5.59 -41.40 -21.50
N ARG A 56 4.29 -41.11 -21.48
CA ARG A 56 3.34 -41.64 -20.48
C ARG A 56 3.24 -43.16 -20.55
N GLN A 57 3.00 -43.73 -21.74
CA GLN A 57 2.92 -45.19 -21.94
C GLN A 57 4.24 -45.90 -21.57
N ALA A 58 5.37 -45.26 -21.84
CA ALA A 58 6.68 -45.80 -21.48
C ALA A 58 6.88 -45.79 -19.96
N LEU A 59 6.50 -44.70 -19.28
CA LEU A 59 6.59 -44.57 -17.83
C LEU A 59 5.59 -45.49 -17.08
N ASP A 60 4.36 -45.62 -17.57
CA ASP A 60 3.36 -46.56 -17.04
C ASP A 60 3.91 -48.00 -17.01
N ARG A 61 4.56 -48.42 -18.10
CA ARG A 61 5.18 -49.74 -18.19
C ARG A 61 6.42 -49.87 -17.32
N LEU A 62 7.20 -48.79 -17.22
CA LEU A 62 8.39 -48.75 -16.37
C LEU A 62 8.04 -48.88 -14.88
N LEU A 63 6.91 -48.32 -14.46
CA LEU A 63 6.44 -48.32 -13.07
C LEU A 63 5.47 -49.44 -12.73
N ALA A 64 5.02 -50.22 -13.71
CA ALA A 64 4.16 -51.38 -13.48
C ALA A 64 4.78 -52.36 -12.47
N GLY A 65 4.06 -52.62 -11.37
CA GLY A 65 4.51 -53.52 -10.30
C GLY A 65 5.60 -52.96 -9.37
N SER A 66 6.03 -51.71 -9.57
CA SER A 66 7.02 -51.05 -8.71
C SER A 66 6.45 -50.56 -7.37
N GLY A 67 5.12 -50.47 -7.27
CA GLY A 67 4.45 -49.83 -6.13
C GLY A 67 4.54 -48.30 -6.16
N PHE A 68 4.89 -47.72 -7.32
CA PHE A 68 4.90 -46.28 -7.58
C PHE A 68 3.97 -45.91 -8.74
N THR A 69 3.41 -44.71 -8.65
CA THR A 69 2.71 -43.97 -9.71
C THR A 69 3.44 -42.65 -9.94
N TYR A 70 2.93 -41.78 -10.81
CA TYR A 70 3.59 -40.52 -11.13
C TYR A 70 2.60 -39.37 -11.38
N ARG A 71 3.06 -38.15 -11.12
CA ARG A 71 2.41 -36.90 -11.50
C ARG A 71 3.25 -36.17 -12.55
N LEU A 72 2.60 -35.61 -13.56
CA LEU A 72 3.24 -34.81 -14.61
C LEU A 72 2.84 -33.35 -14.46
N ASN A 73 3.81 -32.46 -14.32
CA ASN A 73 3.60 -31.02 -14.36
C ASN A 73 4.55 -30.41 -15.42
N GLY A 74 4.01 -30.04 -16.58
CA GLY A 74 4.82 -29.64 -17.73
C GLY A 74 5.81 -30.72 -18.19
N ALA A 75 7.11 -30.43 -18.09
CA ALA A 75 8.20 -31.34 -18.44
C ALA A 75 8.74 -32.15 -17.26
N VAL A 76 8.19 -31.97 -16.06
CA VAL A 76 8.64 -32.64 -14.83
C VAL A 76 7.70 -33.78 -14.45
N VAL A 77 8.28 -34.93 -14.14
CA VAL A 77 7.63 -36.17 -13.66
C VAL A 77 8.02 -36.35 -12.20
N THR A 78 7.06 -36.32 -11.28
CA THR A 78 7.31 -36.64 -9.86
C THR A 78 6.77 -38.03 -9.54
N LEU A 79 7.59 -38.91 -8.97
CA LEU A 79 7.12 -40.24 -8.53
C LEU A 79 6.47 -40.21 -7.15
N GLU A 80 5.40 -40.98 -7.01
CA GLU A 80 4.61 -41.12 -5.78
C GLU A 80 4.35 -42.60 -5.52
N ARG A 81 4.14 -43.03 -4.26
CA ARG A 81 3.78 -44.44 -4.00
C ARG A 81 2.37 -44.73 -4.49
N ALA A 82 2.21 -45.81 -5.26
CA ALA A 82 0.91 -46.31 -5.67
C ALA A 82 0.12 -46.79 -4.43
N PRO A 83 -1.14 -46.37 -4.24
CA PRO A 83 -1.99 -46.89 -3.18
C PRO A 83 -2.12 -48.41 -3.30
N GLN A 84 -1.97 -49.16 -2.20
CA GLN A 84 -2.25 -50.59 -2.23
C GLN A 84 -3.76 -50.83 -2.38
N ALA A 85 -4.17 -51.40 -3.51
CA ALA A 85 -5.55 -51.78 -3.76
C ALA A 85 -5.92 -53.02 -2.94
N GLN A 86 -6.90 -52.90 -2.04
CA GLN A 86 -7.61 -54.05 -1.49
C GLN A 86 -8.76 -54.44 -2.45
N PRO A 87 -8.92 -55.74 -2.79
CA PRO A 87 -10.00 -56.17 -3.68
C PRO A 87 -11.37 -55.98 -3.02
N GLY A 88 -12.23 -55.15 -3.62
CA GLY A 88 -13.62 -54.92 -3.18
C GLY A 88 -13.96 -53.47 -2.79
N VAL A 89 -13.00 -52.55 -2.81
CA VAL A 89 -13.21 -51.12 -2.55
C VAL A 89 -13.00 -50.34 -3.85
N ILE A 90 -14.00 -49.59 -4.29
CA ILE A 90 -13.83 -48.58 -5.35
C ILE A 90 -13.00 -47.46 -4.73
N GLN A 91 -11.72 -47.40 -5.09
CA GLN A 91 -10.79 -46.39 -4.62
C GLN A 91 -10.88 -45.20 -5.56
N LEU A 92 -11.63 -44.19 -5.11
CA LEU A 92 -11.58 -42.82 -5.57
C LEU A 92 -10.11 -42.36 -5.64
N GLY A 93 -9.72 -41.71 -6.75
CA GLY A 93 -8.34 -41.26 -6.94
C GLY A 93 -7.99 -40.31 -5.79
N ALA A 94 -6.87 -40.52 -5.11
CA ALA A 94 -6.55 -39.75 -3.91
C ALA A 94 -6.48 -38.24 -4.23
N VAL A 95 -7.58 -37.53 -4.00
CA VAL A 95 -7.59 -36.07 -3.85
C VAL A 95 -6.95 -35.80 -2.50
N ARG A 96 -5.64 -35.55 -2.54
CA ARG A 96 -4.83 -35.37 -1.33
C ARG A 96 -5.10 -33.97 -0.79
N VAL A 97 -5.71 -33.93 0.39
CA VAL A 97 -5.79 -32.72 1.21
C VAL A 97 -4.36 -32.38 1.65
N GLU A 98 -3.74 -31.39 1.03
CA GLU A 98 -2.49 -30.78 1.54
C GLU A 98 -2.81 -29.85 2.73
N GLY A 99 -3.49 -30.41 3.73
CA GLY A 99 -3.53 -29.85 5.08
C GLY A 99 -2.21 -30.20 5.75
N ALA A 100 -1.32 -29.22 5.87
CA ALA A 100 0.05 -29.40 6.39
C ALA A 100 0.77 -30.61 5.77
N GLY A 101 0.47 -31.00 4.53
CA GLY A 101 0.49 -32.42 4.15
C GLY A 101 1.74 -32.95 3.45
N ASP A 102 2.71 -32.12 3.05
CA ASP A 102 3.96 -32.62 2.44
C ASP A 102 5.08 -31.56 2.46
N SER A 103 5.55 -31.19 3.65
CA SER A 103 6.64 -30.22 3.83
C SER A 103 8.04 -30.79 3.50
N ARG A 104 8.14 -31.85 2.70
CA ARG A 104 9.43 -32.45 2.28
C ARG A 104 9.86 -32.07 0.85
N GLN A 105 9.00 -31.43 0.05
CA GLN A 105 9.33 -31.09 -1.35
C GLN A 105 9.33 -29.59 -1.70
N SER A 106 9.20 -28.68 -0.73
CA SER A 106 9.73 -27.33 -0.92
C SER A 106 11.25 -27.35 -0.67
N GLU A 107 12.01 -27.92 -1.60
CA GLU A 107 13.47 -27.74 -1.59
C GLU A 107 13.81 -26.27 -1.82
N ALA A 108 14.68 -25.76 -0.95
CA ALA A 108 15.25 -24.42 -0.87
C ALA A 108 14.31 -23.31 -0.33
N GLY A 109 14.56 -22.90 0.92
CA GLY A 109 14.95 -21.51 1.15
C GLY A 109 14.14 -20.60 2.08
N SER A 110 12.84 -20.79 2.32
CA SER A 110 12.03 -19.64 2.78
C SER A 110 11.96 -19.30 4.28
N GLY A 111 12.44 -20.13 5.21
CA GLY A 111 12.40 -19.79 6.65
C GLY A 111 10.98 -19.44 7.17
N ALA A 112 9.92 -19.84 6.46
CA ALA A 112 8.55 -19.43 6.76
C ALA A 112 8.04 -20.14 8.02
N VAL A 113 7.70 -19.35 9.05
CA VAL A 113 7.22 -19.85 10.35
C VAL A 113 5.69 -19.97 10.45
N GLY A 114 4.95 -19.67 9.37
CA GLY A 114 3.51 -19.93 9.33
C GLY A 114 3.21 -21.34 8.81
N GLY A 115 2.54 -22.17 9.60
CA GLY A 115 2.12 -23.54 9.25
C GLY A 115 1.03 -23.66 8.16
N TRP A 116 0.97 -22.70 7.24
CA TRP A 116 0.03 -22.68 6.11
C TRP A 116 0.80 -22.76 4.80
N ASP A 117 0.35 -23.62 3.90
CA ASP A 117 0.78 -23.56 2.49
C ASP A 117 0.07 -22.37 1.83
N ARG A 118 0.85 -21.31 1.56
CA ARG A 118 0.40 -20.00 1.07
C ARG A 118 0.34 -19.94 -0.46
N THR A 119 0.04 -21.06 -1.12
CA THR A 119 -0.12 -21.12 -2.58
C THR A 119 -1.59 -20.94 -2.98
N ALA A 120 -1.86 -20.25 -4.10
CA ALA A 120 -3.22 -19.94 -4.53
C ALA A 120 -4.14 -21.18 -4.71
N GLY A 121 -3.57 -22.35 -5.01
CA GLY A 121 -4.31 -23.61 -5.17
C GLY A 121 -4.88 -24.19 -3.86
N THR A 122 -4.36 -23.78 -2.69
CA THR A 122 -4.81 -24.34 -1.40
C THR A 122 -6.15 -23.79 -0.94
N VAL A 123 -6.58 -22.64 -1.49
CA VAL A 123 -7.85 -21.98 -1.15
C VAL A 123 -9.04 -22.93 -1.35
N TYR A 124 -9.08 -23.68 -2.44
CA TYR A 124 -10.23 -24.52 -2.79
C TYR A 124 -10.19 -25.93 -2.18
N VAL A 125 -9.11 -26.30 -1.47
CA VAL A 125 -8.98 -27.59 -0.77
C VAL A 125 -8.88 -27.44 0.75
N THR A 126 -8.87 -26.20 1.24
CA THR A 126 -8.86 -25.86 2.67
C THR A 126 -10.31 -25.78 3.22
N PRO A 127 -10.64 -26.55 4.28
CA PRO A 127 -11.97 -26.53 4.90
C PRO A 127 -12.14 -25.33 5.86
N GLY A 128 -12.45 -24.18 5.28
CA GLY A 128 -12.68 -22.90 5.98
C GLY A 128 -12.60 -21.71 5.03
N SER A 129 -12.88 -20.51 5.50
CA SER A 129 -12.76 -19.29 4.68
C SER A 129 -11.35 -18.72 4.70
N VAL A 130 -10.59 -19.02 3.64
CA VAL A 130 -9.22 -18.58 3.44
C VAL A 130 -9.08 -17.97 2.05
N SER A 131 -8.27 -16.93 1.94
CA SER A 131 -7.86 -16.29 0.69
C SER A 131 -6.32 -16.19 0.64
N VAL A 132 -5.75 -16.26 -0.57
CA VAL A 132 -4.31 -16.11 -0.79
C VAL A 132 -4.10 -15.21 -2.01
N ILE A 133 -3.30 -14.17 -1.83
CA ILE A 133 -2.82 -13.29 -2.90
C ILE A 133 -1.35 -13.58 -3.11
N ASP A 134 -1.01 -14.08 -4.29
CA ASP A 134 0.36 -14.39 -4.68
C ASP A 134 1.05 -13.21 -5.38
N ARG A 135 2.36 -13.36 -5.62
CA ARG A 135 3.16 -12.33 -6.28
C ARG A 135 2.68 -12.05 -7.72
N GLU A 136 2.23 -13.07 -8.45
CA GLU A 136 1.75 -12.89 -9.82
C GLU A 136 0.54 -11.95 -9.84
N THR A 137 -0.39 -12.11 -8.90
CA THR A 137 -1.58 -11.26 -8.74
C THR A 137 -1.21 -9.84 -8.30
N LEU A 138 -0.29 -9.70 -7.33
CA LEU A 138 0.21 -8.39 -6.88
C LEU A 138 0.87 -7.59 -8.00
N ASP A 139 1.65 -8.26 -8.86
CA ASP A 139 2.32 -7.60 -9.97
C ASP A 139 1.37 -7.34 -11.17
N ALA A 140 0.30 -8.13 -11.33
CA ALA A 140 -0.68 -7.93 -12.40
C ALA A 140 -1.62 -6.74 -12.15
N TYR A 141 -1.91 -6.43 -10.89
CA TYR A 141 -2.80 -5.34 -10.49
C TYR A 141 -2.11 -4.40 -9.50
N PRO A 142 -1.10 -3.62 -9.93
CA PRO A 142 -0.49 -2.61 -9.07
C PRO A 142 -1.56 -1.59 -8.65
N GLY A 143 -1.56 -1.16 -7.39
CA GLY A 143 -2.56 -0.25 -6.81
C GLY A 143 -1.99 1.12 -6.41
N THR A 144 -2.85 2.14 -6.28
CA THR A 144 -2.49 3.51 -5.85
C THR A 144 -2.23 3.60 -4.36
N SER A 145 -2.90 2.76 -3.58
CA SER A 145 -2.73 2.62 -2.15
C SER A 145 -2.43 1.15 -1.82
N PRO A 146 -1.71 0.86 -0.71
CA PRO A 146 -1.61 -0.51 -0.20
C PRO A 146 -2.97 -1.19 -0.05
N ALA A 147 -4.04 -0.46 0.26
CA ALA A 147 -5.40 -0.99 0.34
C ALA A 147 -5.90 -1.70 -0.92
N ASP A 148 -5.43 -1.28 -2.10
CA ASP A 148 -5.85 -1.84 -3.40
C ASP A 148 -5.44 -3.31 -3.59
N LEU A 149 -4.50 -3.81 -2.77
CA LEU A 149 -4.11 -5.22 -2.78
C LEU A 149 -5.28 -6.14 -2.38
N LEU A 150 -6.22 -5.67 -1.56
CA LEU A 150 -7.38 -6.44 -1.10
C LEU A 150 -8.62 -6.28 -1.98
N LYS A 151 -8.56 -5.47 -3.06
CA LYS A 151 -9.74 -5.07 -3.85
C LYS A 151 -10.49 -6.26 -4.49
N SER A 152 -9.77 -7.33 -4.81
CA SER A 152 -10.29 -8.56 -5.41
C SER A 152 -10.77 -9.60 -4.39
N GLU A 153 -10.59 -9.36 -3.09
CA GLU A 153 -10.91 -10.35 -2.06
C GLU A 153 -12.38 -10.28 -1.64
N SER A 154 -13.05 -11.43 -1.63
CA SER A 154 -14.44 -11.56 -1.16
C SER A 154 -14.48 -11.38 0.36
N GLY A 155 -15.43 -10.60 0.89
CA GLY A 155 -15.63 -10.44 2.34
C GLY A 155 -14.51 -9.69 3.06
N VAL A 156 -13.55 -9.12 2.32
CA VAL A 156 -12.43 -8.35 2.84
C VAL A 156 -12.41 -6.98 2.17
N LEU A 157 -12.34 -5.92 2.97
CA LEU A 157 -12.21 -4.54 2.52
C LEU A 157 -11.11 -3.85 3.32
N SER A 158 -10.75 -2.63 2.92
CA SER A 158 -9.92 -1.74 3.73
C SER A 158 -10.68 -0.44 3.99
N GLY A 159 -10.76 -0.03 5.25
CA GLY A 159 -11.18 1.30 5.67
C GLY A 159 -10.10 2.34 5.38
N GLU A 160 -10.49 3.62 5.36
CA GLU A 160 -9.61 4.78 5.10
C GLU A 160 -8.65 4.62 3.88
N SER A 161 -9.01 3.82 2.87
CA SER A 161 -8.10 3.40 1.77
C SER A 161 -7.40 4.55 1.01
N ARG A 162 -7.97 5.76 1.03
CA ARG A 162 -7.47 6.96 0.35
C ARG A 162 -6.93 8.04 1.28
N ASN A 163 -6.70 7.67 2.54
CA ASN A 163 -6.19 8.56 3.56
C ASN A 163 -5.04 7.84 4.27
N SER A 164 -3.99 8.56 4.67
CA SER A 164 -2.87 8.06 5.50
C SER A 164 -1.85 7.08 4.93
N GLY A 165 -2.09 6.48 3.75
CA GLY A 165 -1.17 5.50 3.16
C GLY A 165 -1.06 4.17 3.93
N GLY A 166 -1.78 4.00 5.04
CA GLY A 166 -1.88 2.76 5.81
C GLY A 166 -3.04 1.87 5.38
N LEU A 167 -2.94 0.58 5.69
CA LEU A 167 -3.98 -0.43 5.47
C LEU A 167 -4.83 -0.63 6.74
N ASP A 168 -6.16 -0.51 6.68
CA ASP A 168 -7.08 -0.76 7.80
C ASP A 168 -8.10 -1.85 7.43
N VAL A 169 -7.77 -3.10 7.72
CA VAL A 169 -8.51 -4.25 7.20
C VAL A 169 -9.86 -4.45 7.90
N ASN A 170 -10.90 -4.65 7.10
CA ASN A 170 -12.22 -5.13 7.52
C ASN A 170 -12.43 -6.56 6.99
N ILE A 171 -12.79 -7.49 7.87
CA ILE A 171 -13.22 -8.84 7.50
C ILE A 171 -14.62 -9.06 8.07
N ARG A 172 -15.60 -9.32 7.21
CA ARG A 172 -16.98 -9.63 7.61
C ARG A 172 -17.64 -8.58 8.52
N GLY A 173 -17.31 -7.30 8.35
CA GLY A 173 -17.82 -6.19 9.17
C GLY A 173 -17.04 -5.92 10.46
N LEU A 174 -16.01 -6.72 10.74
CA LEU A 174 -15.11 -6.53 11.87
C LEU A 174 -13.86 -5.78 11.42
N GLN A 175 -13.61 -4.63 12.05
CA GLN A 175 -12.51 -3.72 11.75
C GLN A 175 -12.08 -2.99 13.03
N GLY A 176 -10.84 -2.49 13.04
CA GLY A 176 -10.33 -1.64 14.10
C GLY A 176 -9.99 -2.36 15.41
N GLN A 177 -9.23 -1.68 16.27
CA GLN A 177 -8.96 -2.06 17.67
C GLN A 177 -8.49 -3.51 17.88
N GLY A 178 -7.80 -4.10 16.91
CA GLY A 178 -7.29 -5.47 16.99
C GLY A 178 -8.30 -6.58 16.64
N ARG A 179 -9.50 -6.27 16.13
CA ARG A 179 -10.47 -7.30 15.67
C ARG A 179 -9.97 -8.10 14.47
N VAL A 180 -9.14 -7.49 13.62
CA VAL A 180 -8.40 -8.16 12.55
C VAL A 180 -6.91 -8.01 12.80
N ALA A 181 -6.21 -9.13 12.94
CA ALA A 181 -4.76 -9.13 13.20
C ALA A 181 -3.98 -9.04 11.88
N VAL A 182 -3.18 -7.98 11.69
CA VAL A 182 -2.31 -7.82 10.50
C VAL A 182 -0.85 -8.05 10.89
N THR A 183 -0.18 -8.94 10.16
CA THR A 183 1.18 -9.39 10.47
C THR A 183 2.09 -9.33 9.26
N VAL A 184 3.36 -8.99 9.47
CA VAL A 184 4.41 -9.04 8.44
C VAL A 184 5.57 -9.88 8.99
N ASP A 185 5.85 -11.00 8.32
CA ASP A 185 6.85 -11.99 8.75
C ASP A 185 6.63 -12.53 10.18
N GLY A 186 5.40 -12.44 10.70
CA GLY A 186 5.00 -12.85 12.06
C GLY A 186 4.97 -11.71 13.09
N SER A 187 5.51 -10.53 12.76
CA SER A 187 5.42 -9.34 13.61
C SER A 187 4.07 -8.66 13.46
N ILE A 188 3.45 -8.22 14.56
CA ILE A 188 2.28 -7.32 14.50
C ILE A 188 2.70 -6.04 13.79
N ASN A 189 1.88 -5.59 12.86
CA ASN A 189 2.19 -4.43 12.04
C ASN A 189 1.01 -3.46 11.99
N GLY A 190 0.48 -3.03 13.14
CA GLY A 190 -0.73 -2.19 13.20
C GLY A 190 -0.73 -1.18 14.34
N THR A 191 -1.23 0.03 14.08
CA THR A 191 -1.47 1.09 15.07
C THR A 191 -2.91 1.58 15.01
N THR A 192 -3.57 1.72 16.17
CA THR A 192 -4.89 2.35 16.21
C THR A 192 -4.79 3.85 16.42
N VAL A 193 -5.19 4.61 15.41
CA VAL A 193 -5.17 6.07 15.35
C VAL A 193 -6.55 6.65 15.62
N TYR A 194 -6.65 7.62 16.53
CA TYR A 194 -7.89 8.40 16.69
C TYR A 194 -8.08 9.37 15.53
N ARG A 195 -9.20 9.26 14.81
CA ARG A 195 -9.57 10.10 13.64
C ARG A 195 -10.67 11.12 13.98
N GLY A 196 -10.76 11.45 15.26
CA GLY A 196 -11.76 12.37 15.77
C GLY A 196 -13.08 11.67 16.04
N TYR A 197 -14.11 12.49 16.09
CA TYR A 197 -15.50 12.08 16.23
C TYR A 197 -15.90 10.94 15.27
N GLN A 198 -15.41 10.98 14.03
CA GLN A 198 -15.77 10.05 12.96
C GLN A 198 -15.25 8.61 13.10
N GLY A 199 -14.28 8.34 13.97
CA GLY A 199 -13.72 7.00 14.02
C GLY A 199 -12.34 6.84 14.62
N THR A 200 -11.88 5.60 14.56
CA THR A 200 -10.46 5.26 14.61
C THR A 200 -10.07 4.50 13.34
N SER A 201 -8.79 4.53 13.01
CA SER A 201 -8.22 3.81 11.86
C SER A 201 -7.09 2.92 12.37
N ASN A 202 -7.12 1.62 12.07
CA ASN A 202 -6.08 0.69 12.50
C ASN A 202 -5.07 0.47 11.37
N ARG A 203 -4.02 1.29 11.34
CA ARG A 203 -3.11 1.41 10.19
C ARG A 203 -1.97 0.41 10.25
N SER A 204 -1.84 -0.34 9.18
CA SER A 204 -0.68 -1.18 8.88
C SER A 204 0.11 -0.61 7.72
N PHE A 205 1.40 -0.35 7.92
CA PHE A 205 2.27 0.24 6.90
C PHE A 205 3.10 -0.84 6.22
N ILE A 206 2.99 -0.93 4.89
CA ILE A 206 3.67 -1.95 4.09
C ILE A 206 4.10 -1.35 2.74
N ASP A 207 5.23 -1.82 2.21
CA ASP A 207 5.57 -1.62 0.80
C ASP A 207 5.21 -2.88 -0.01
N PRO A 208 4.22 -2.81 -0.93
CA PRO A 208 3.81 -3.95 -1.74
C PRO A 208 4.94 -4.59 -2.56
N ASP A 209 5.99 -3.85 -2.94
CA ASP A 209 7.07 -4.40 -3.74
C ASP A 209 7.94 -5.39 -2.93
N PHE A 210 7.93 -5.29 -1.59
CA PHE A 210 8.58 -6.26 -0.70
C PHE A 210 7.70 -7.42 -0.25
N ILE A 211 6.39 -7.46 -0.57
CA ILE A 211 5.47 -8.52 -0.12
C ILE A 211 5.40 -9.70 -1.11
N SER A 212 6.02 -10.84 -0.81
CA SER A 212 5.95 -12.04 -1.66
C SER A 212 4.52 -12.63 -1.75
N SER A 213 3.81 -12.69 -0.62
CA SER A 213 2.45 -13.24 -0.57
C SER A 213 1.65 -12.65 0.59
N VAL A 214 0.32 -12.61 0.43
CA VAL A 214 -0.64 -12.27 1.50
C VAL A 214 -1.58 -13.45 1.70
N ALA A 215 -1.73 -13.93 2.92
CA ALA A 215 -2.69 -14.95 3.32
C ALA A 215 -3.74 -14.34 4.25
N ILE A 216 -5.01 -14.65 4.04
CA ILE A 216 -6.12 -14.10 4.82
C ILE A 216 -6.95 -15.26 5.36
N GLU A 217 -7.05 -15.37 6.69
CA GLU A 217 -7.98 -16.26 7.37
C GLU A 217 -9.17 -15.43 7.85
N LYS A 218 -10.41 -15.84 7.52
CA LYS A 218 -11.63 -15.14 7.92
C LYS A 218 -12.30 -15.85 9.08
N GLY A 219 -12.80 -15.07 10.03
CA GLY A 219 -13.32 -15.58 11.30
C GLY A 219 -12.22 -15.93 12.31
N PRO A 220 -12.58 -16.29 13.55
CA PRO A 220 -11.62 -16.47 14.63
C PRO A 220 -10.59 -17.58 14.35
N SER A 221 -9.41 -17.49 14.97
CA SER A 221 -8.37 -18.52 14.90
C SER A 221 -7.87 -18.89 16.30
N ASN A 222 -7.97 -20.18 16.65
CA ASN A 222 -7.52 -20.72 17.95
C ASN A 222 -6.10 -21.31 17.90
N GLY A 223 -5.35 -21.07 16.82
CA GLY A 223 -4.02 -21.65 16.57
C GLY A 223 -2.88 -20.66 16.73
N ASN A 224 -1.82 -20.82 15.93
CA ASN A 224 -0.64 -19.94 15.92
C ASN A 224 -0.91 -18.53 15.34
N ALA A 225 -2.18 -18.19 15.07
CA ALA A 225 -2.54 -16.82 14.76
C ALA A 225 -2.34 -15.94 16.01
N ILE A 226 -2.02 -14.66 15.76
CA ILE A 226 -1.90 -13.67 16.83
C ILE A 226 -3.23 -13.59 17.58
N ALA A 227 -3.10 -13.62 18.89
CA ALA A 227 -4.19 -13.57 19.85
C ALA A 227 -5.13 -12.36 19.58
N GLY A 228 -6.44 -12.53 19.78
CA GLY A 228 -7.42 -11.44 19.74
C GLY A 228 -8.08 -11.10 18.39
N GLY A 229 -7.65 -11.71 17.28
CA GLY A 229 -8.25 -11.51 15.94
C GLY A 229 -9.59 -12.22 15.74
N ILE A 230 -10.66 -11.78 16.42
CA ILE A 230 -11.99 -12.41 16.31
C ILE A 230 -12.63 -12.31 14.92
N GLY A 231 -12.26 -11.33 14.10
CA GLY A 231 -12.67 -11.24 12.70
C GLY A 231 -11.79 -12.01 11.72
N GLY A 232 -10.60 -12.41 12.18
CA GLY A 232 -9.62 -13.13 11.38
C GLY A 232 -8.25 -12.47 11.39
N SER A 233 -7.42 -12.90 10.43
CA SER A 233 -6.04 -12.44 10.33
C SER A 233 -5.59 -12.26 8.88
N VAL A 234 -4.69 -11.30 8.68
CA VAL A 234 -3.96 -11.07 7.44
C VAL A 234 -2.48 -11.26 7.72
N SER A 235 -1.87 -12.26 7.08
CA SER A 235 -0.46 -12.58 7.22
C SER A 235 0.29 -12.33 5.92
N MET A 236 1.23 -11.40 5.97
CA MET A 236 2.06 -11.02 4.84
C MET A 236 3.47 -11.58 5.02
N THR A 237 4.04 -12.11 3.94
CA THR A 237 5.42 -12.60 3.90
C THR A 237 6.23 -11.70 3.01
N THR A 238 7.37 -11.20 3.50
CA THR A 238 8.25 -10.39 2.65
C THR A 238 9.18 -11.26 1.81
N LEU A 239 9.76 -10.69 0.75
CA LEU A 239 10.66 -11.36 -0.19
C LEU A 239 11.71 -12.22 0.51
N THR A 240 11.91 -13.42 -0.02
CA THR A 240 12.94 -14.39 0.35
C THR A 240 13.99 -14.48 -0.76
N VAL A 241 15.06 -15.24 -0.52
CA VAL A 241 16.12 -15.40 -1.52
C VAL A 241 15.60 -16.07 -2.80
N ASP A 242 14.58 -16.91 -2.71
CA ASP A 242 14.00 -17.61 -3.86
C ASP A 242 13.13 -16.70 -4.73
N ASP A 243 12.56 -15.65 -4.15
CA ASP A 243 11.82 -14.63 -4.90
C ASP A 243 12.75 -13.71 -5.70
N VAL A 244 14.04 -13.69 -5.36
CA VAL A 244 15.03 -12.75 -5.94
C VAL A 244 16.01 -13.46 -6.86
N VAL A 245 16.52 -14.63 -6.44
CA VAL A 245 17.54 -15.38 -7.17
C VAL A 245 16.88 -16.37 -8.15
N PRO A 246 17.08 -16.22 -9.47
CA PRO A 246 16.51 -17.14 -10.44
C PRO A 246 16.89 -18.61 -10.17
N GLN A 247 16.07 -19.54 -10.64
CA GLN A 247 16.31 -20.95 -10.43
C GLN A 247 17.65 -21.39 -11.05
N GLY A 248 18.42 -22.22 -10.34
CA GLY A 248 19.74 -22.67 -10.76
C GLY A 248 20.87 -21.68 -10.45
N GLU A 249 20.53 -20.50 -9.91
CA GLU A 249 21.50 -19.45 -9.61
C GLU A 249 21.89 -19.40 -8.15
N THR A 250 23.14 -19.01 -7.91
CA THR A 250 23.63 -18.77 -6.54
C THR A 250 23.28 -17.39 -6.05
N SER A 251 22.93 -16.48 -6.94
CA SER A 251 22.79 -15.08 -6.58
C SER A 251 22.05 -14.33 -7.71
N GLY A 252 21.27 -13.31 -7.38
CA GLY A 252 20.36 -12.64 -8.32
C GLY A 252 19.85 -11.29 -7.85
N LEU A 253 19.43 -10.44 -8.79
CA LEU A 253 18.94 -9.09 -8.54
C LEU A 253 17.57 -8.94 -9.17
N ARG A 254 16.62 -8.49 -8.35
CA ARG A 254 15.28 -8.11 -8.77
C ARG A 254 15.19 -6.59 -8.78
N PHE A 255 14.67 -6.01 -9.85
CA PHE A 255 14.34 -4.61 -9.89
C PHE A 255 12.92 -4.42 -10.41
N LYS A 256 12.27 -3.33 -9.99
CA LYS A 256 10.99 -2.89 -10.53
C LYS A 256 11.02 -1.38 -10.61
N LEU A 257 10.67 -0.83 -11.77
CA LEU A 257 10.54 0.61 -12.00
C LEU A 257 9.10 0.87 -12.46
N GLY A 258 8.47 1.94 -12.00
CA GLY A 258 7.09 2.26 -12.33
C GLY A 258 6.86 3.75 -12.50
N LEU A 259 6.08 4.11 -13.52
CA LEU A 259 5.55 5.45 -13.73
C LEU A 259 4.02 5.39 -13.70
N GLY A 260 3.39 6.38 -13.07
CA GLY A 260 1.94 6.54 -13.02
C GLY A 260 1.51 7.92 -13.47
N THR A 261 0.23 8.07 -13.80
CA THR A 261 -0.40 9.35 -14.13
C THR A 261 -1.46 9.71 -13.09
N ASN A 262 -2.24 10.78 -13.34
CA ASN A 262 -3.40 11.16 -12.54
C ASN A 262 -3.10 11.83 -11.20
N SER A 263 -1.93 12.44 -11.03
CA SER A 263 -1.63 13.22 -9.82
C SER A 263 -1.02 14.58 -10.14
N THR A 264 -1.16 15.50 -9.21
CA THR A 264 -0.52 16.82 -9.25
C THR A 264 0.33 16.99 -7.99
N GLU A 265 1.53 17.55 -8.14
CA GLU A 265 2.37 17.84 -6.98
C GLU A 265 1.63 18.79 -6.01
N PRO A 266 1.58 18.48 -4.70
CA PRO A 266 0.85 19.30 -3.72
C PRO A 266 1.33 20.75 -3.70
N GLY A 267 0.39 21.68 -3.91
CA GLY A 267 0.59 23.11 -3.71
C GLY A 267 0.22 23.54 -2.28
N SER A 268 1.00 24.39 -1.66
CA SER A 268 1.03 24.57 -0.20
C SER A 268 0.00 25.48 0.45
N SER A 269 -0.78 26.23 -0.32
CA SER A 269 -1.80 27.15 0.18
C SER A 269 -3.17 26.88 -0.43
N MET A 270 -3.42 25.64 -0.86
CA MET A 270 -4.66 25.29 -1.53
C MET A 270 -5.79 25.08 -0.53
N ARG A 271 -6.92 25.76 -0.73
CA ARG A 271 -8.14 25.58 0.04
C ARG A 271 -9.31 25.28 -0.90
N ARG A 272 -10.11 24.28 -0.55
CA ARG A 272 -11.29 23.85 -1.30
C ARG A 272 -12.52 23.72 -0.40
N SER A 273 -13.63 24.38 -0.76
CA SER A 273 -14.97 24.19 -0.17
C SER A 273 -16.04 24.37 -1.25
N LEU A 274 -17.17 23.65 -1.14
CA LEU A 274 -18.32 23.83 -2.06
C LEU A 274 -19.21 25.03 -1.67
N ILE A 275 -19.27 25.46 -0.39
CA ILE A 275 -20.29 26.44 0.08
C ILE A 275 -19.84 27.46 1.17
N GLU A 276 -18.69 27.37 1.84
CA GLU A 276 -18.52 28.12 3.10
C GLU A 276 -18.46 29.67 2.98
N PRO A 277 -19.20 30.42 3.84
CA PRO A 277 -18.51 31.16 4.90
C PRO A 277 -19.13 31.13 6.31
N ALA A 278 -18.22 31.31 7.28
CA ALA A 278 -18.29 32.00 8.59
C ALA A 278 -18.51 31.19 9.90
N LEU A 279 -17.51 31.25 10.77
CA LEU A 279 -17.67 31.28 12.24
C LEU A 279 -16.94 32.54 12.79
N TRP A 280 -17.72 33.45 13.40
CA TRP A 280 -17.30 34.65 14.15
C TRP A 280 -16.35 35.65 13.45
N GLY A 281 -16.95 36.62 12.77
CA GLY A 281 -16.24 37.74 12.13
C GLY A 281 -16.41 37.67 10.61
N GLY A 282 -16.84 38.76 9.96
CA GLY A 282 -17.13 38.75 8.53
C GLY A 282 -15.88 38.46 7.69
N TYR A 283 -15.91 37.37 6.92
CA TYR A 283 -14.85 36.99 5.97
C TYR A 283 -15.47 36.49 4.67
N GLU A 284 -15.06 37.07 3.54
CA GLU A 284 -15.49 36.73 2.16
C GLU A 284 -14.55 35.65 1.57
N PRO A 285 -15.05 34.66 0.80
CA PRO A 285 -14.26 33.51 0.33
C PRO A 285 -13.95 33.57 -1.17
N LEU A 286 -12.71 33.33 -1.61
CA LEU A 286 -12.43 32.87 -2.99
C LEU A 286 -11.18 31.97 -3.09
N LEU A 287 -11.44 30.72 -3.49
CA LEU A 287 -10.73 29.82 -4.40
C LEU A 287 -9.19 29.77 -4.39
N ALA A 288 -8.62 28.60 -4.06
CA ALA A 288 -7.35 28.21 -4.64
C ALA A 288 -7.56 27.64 -6.05
N THR A 289 -7.17 28.43 -7.04
CA THR A 289 -6.95 28.05 -8.42
C THR A 289 -5.58 27.39 -8.58
N ARG A 290 -5.55 26.05 -8.65
CA ARG A 290 -4.88 25.39 -9.78
C ARG A 290 -5.97 24.66 -10.57
N GLY A 291 -5.81 24.67 -11.89
CA GLY A 291 -6.91 24.43 -12.82
C GLY A 291 -7.60 23.08 -12.57
N THR A 292 -8.90 23.02 -12.88
CA THR A 292 -9.67 21.78 -13.08
C THR A 292 -9.11 20.88 -14.20
N GLY A 293 -7.91 21.18 -14.71
CA GLY A 293 -7.23 20.45 -15.75
C GLY A 293 -6.41 19.35 -15.10
N ARG A 294 -6.95 18.14 -15.12
CA ARG A 294 -6.18 16.92 -14.95
C ARG A 294 -4.92 16.96 -15.85
N PRO A 295 -3.77 16.49 -15.38
CA PRO A 295 -2.59 16.28 -16.23
C PRO A 295 -2.95 15.50 -17.49
N ALA A 296 -2.16 15.64 -18.55
CA ALA A 296 -2.44 14.90 -19.77
C ALA A 296 -2.42 13.39 -19.47
N VAL A 297 -3.28 12.63 -20.15
CA VAL A 297 -3.56 11.21 -19.86
C VAL A 297 -2.30 10.33 -19.78
N PHE A 298 -1.25 10.68 -20.52
CA PHE A 298 0.03 9.96 -20.58
C PHE A 298 1.21 10.77 -20.01
N GLU A 299 0.94 11.84 -19.27
CA GLU A 299 1.96 12.62 -18.58
C GLU A 299 2.31 11.92 -17.25
N PRO A 300 3.55 11.41 -17.10
CA PRO A 300 3.96 10.75 -15.87
C PRO A 300 4.03 11.78 -14.74
N THR A 301 3.28 11.52 -13.68
CA THR A 301 3.14 12.38 -12.49
C THR A 301 3.47 11.64 -11.18
N ASP A 302 3.45 10.30 -11.21
CA ASP A 302 3.90 9.43 -10.12
C ASP A 302 5.12 8.59 -10.53
N GLY A 303 5.92 8.20 -9.55
CA GLY A 303 7.11 7.36 -9.75
C GLY A 303 7.31 6.35 -8.61
N SER A 304 7.82 5.15 -8.95
CA SER A 304 8.26 4.17 -7.97
C SER A 304 9.44 3.35 -8.49
N GLY A 305 10.27 2.86 -7.59
CA GLY A 305 11.38 1.99 -7.92
C GLY A 305 11.77 1.10 -6.75
N SER A 306 12.10 -0.16 -7.03
CA SER A 306 12.71 -1.07 -6.06
C SER A 306 13.87 -1.84 -6.67
N LEU A 307 14.87 -2.10 -5.83
CA LEU A 307 16.06 -2.88 -6.15
C LEU A 307 16.32 -3.85 -5.01
N VAL A 308 16.40 -5.14 -5.31
CA VAL A 308 16.59 -6.21 -4.32
C VAL A 308 17.70 -7.13 -4.79
N TYR A 309 18.72 -7.28 -3.98
CA TYR A 309 19.82 -8.22 -4.14
C TYR A 309 19.56 -9.47 -3.31
N GLY A 310 19.79 -10.65 -3.90
CA GLY A 310 19.71 -11.94 -3.24
C GLY A 310 20.96 -12.77 -3.48
N ARG A 311 21.40 -13.51 -2.46
CA ARG A 311 22.49 -14.48 -2.57
C ARG A 311 22.14 -15.74 -1.80
N LYS A 312 22.15 -16.87 -2.50
CA LYS A 312 22.07 -18.23 -1.97
C LYS A 312 23.47 -18.73 -1.63
N GLY A 313 23.59 -19.41 -0.49
CA GLY A 313 24.81 -20.09 -0.08
C GLY A 313 24.48 -21.46 0.51
N GLU A 314 25.49 -22.31 0.65
CA GLU A 314 25.29 -23.64 1.27
C GLU A 314 24.75 -23.55 2.70
N ARG A 315 25.13 -22.50 3.43
CA ARG A 315 24.73 -22.29 4.83
C ARG A 315 24.19 -20.90 5.13
N LEU A 316 24.27 -19.95 4.21
CA LEU A 316 23.85 -18.57 4.47
C LEU A 316 23.22 -17.99 3.22
N ASP A 317 21.96 -17.60 3.34
CA ASP A 317 21.27 -16.79 2.34
C ASP A 317 21.15 -15.36 2.80
N LEU A 318 21.25 -14.42 1.86
CA LEU A 318 21.15 -12.99 2.11
C LEU A 318 20.14 -12.37 1.14
N VAL A 319 19.32 -11.46 1.65
CA VAL A 319 18.46 -10.56 0.87
C VAL A 319 18.67 -9.14 1.38
N ALA A 320 18.88 -8.19 0.47
CA ALA A 320 18.97 -6.78 0.78
C ALA A 320 18.21 -5.98 -0.29
N GLY A 321 17.28 -5.12 0.11
CA GLY A 321 16.43 -4.37 -0.80
C GLY A 321 16.20 -2.93 -0.36
N TYR A 322 16.03 -2.06 -1.34
CA TYR A 322 15.61 -0.67 -1.20
C TYR A 322 14.44 -0.40 -2.14
N ALA A 323 13.42 0.31 -1.67
CA ALA A 323 12.27 0.74 -2.46
C ALA A 323 11.94 2.20 -2.15
N PHE A 324 11.49 2.93 -3.16
CA PHE A 324 10.96 4.27 -3.03
C PHE A 324 9.69 4.41 -3.89
N ARG A 325 8.75 5.25 -3.43
CA ARG A 325 7.51 5.56 -4.15
C ARG A 325 7.09 7.00 -3.84
N ARG A 326 6.73 7.75 -4.87
CA ARG A 326 6.24 9.12 -4.78
C ARG A 326 5.00 9.29 -5.65
N SER A 327 3.96 9.85 -5.06
CA SER A 327 2.72 10.20 -5.74
C SER A 327 2.20 11.55 -5.26
N GLY A 328 1.75 12.37 -6.20
CA GLY A 328 1.11 13.66 -5.90
C GLY A 328 -0.31 13.50 -5.35
N ASN A 329 -1.02 14.62 -5.20
CA ASN A 329 -2.45 14.57 -4.96
C ASN A 329 -3.16 14.02 -6.20
N TYR A 330 -3.94 12.94 -6.05
CA TYR A 330 -4.63 12.36 -7.18
C TYR A 330 -5.84 13.20 -7.61
N HIS A 331 -6.28 13.05 -8.86
CA HIS A 331 -7.57 13.61 -9.30
C HIS A 331 -8.70 12.58 -9.19
N ALA A 332 -9.87 13.03 -8.76
CA ALA A 332 -11.09 12.22 -8.66
C ALA A 332 -11.61 11.77 -10.04
N GLY A 333 -12.50 10.77 -10.06
CA GLY A 333 -13.23 10.38 -11.28
C GLY A 333 -14.03 11.54 -11.88
N ALA A 334 -14.39 11.46 -13.16
CA ALA A 334 -15.11 12.52 -13.85
C ALA A 334 -16.57 12.16 -14.19
N ASN A 335 -16.96 10.89 -14.08
CA ASN A 335 -18.26 10.36 -14.48
C ASN A 335 -19.02 9.76 -13.28
N GLY A 336 -20.33 9.59 -13.41
CA GLY A 336 -21.18 9.00 -12.37
C GLY A 336 -22.01 10.03 -11.60
N ASP A 337 -23.07 9.55 -10.95
CA ASP A 337 -24.08 10.42 -10.32
C ASP A 337 -23.65 10.97 -8.95
N GLY A 338 -22.58 10.40 -8.36
CA GLY A 338 -22.07 10.80 -7.04
C GLY A 338 -21.28 12.12 -7.00
N ALA A 339 -20.90 12.67 -8.16
CA ALA A 339 -20.14 13.91 -8.26
C ALA A 339 -21.04 15.16 -8.12
N PRO A 340 -20.65 16.18 -7.34
CA PRO A 340 -21.36 17.46 -7.33
C PRO A 340 -21.50 18.03 -8.75
N GLN A 341 -22.74 18.23 -9.22
CA GLN A 341 -22.99 18.73 -10.57
C GLN A 341 -23.05 20.26 -10.55
N ARG A 342 -22.16 20.90 -11.32
CA ARG A 342 -22.16 22.36 -11.44
C ARG A 342 -23.44 22.83 -12.12
N THR A 343 -24.12 23.80 -11.51
CA THR A 343 -25.32 24.43 -12.06
C THR A 343 -25.17 25.95 -12.19
N ASN A 344 -25.95 26.50 -13.11
CA ASN A 344 -26.00 27.94 -13.40
C ASN A 344 -27.11 28.65 -12.61
N THR A 345 -27.80 27.93 -11.72
CA THR A 345 -28.93 28.39 -10.92
C THR A 345 -28.58 28.36 -9.44
N PRO A 346 -28.91 29.41 -8.65
CA PRO A 346 -28.71 29.39 -7.21
C PRO A 346 -29.34 28.15 -6.57
N SER A 347 -28.59 27.49 -5.67
CA SER A 347 -29.07 26.28 -4.98
C SER A 347 -30.40 26.55 -4.27
N GLU A 348 -31.21 25.51 -4.06
CA GLU A 348 -32.50 25.64 -3.36
C GLU A 348 -32.34 26.24 -1.93
N TYR A 349 -31.17 26.04 -1.31
CA TYR A 349 -30.76 26.75 -0.08
C TYR A 349 -30.67 28.26 -0.28
N CYS A 350 -30.02 28.73 -1.34
CA CYS A 350 -29.97 30.15 -1.67
C CYS A 350 -31.34 30.76 -2.03
N VAL A 351 -32.26 29.94 -2.52
CA VAL A 351 -33.65 30.37 -2.84
C VAL A 351 -34.52 30.40 -1.58
N SER A 352 -34.31 29.50 -0.63
CA SER A 352 -35.13 29.30 0.58
C SER A 352 -34.60 29.99 1.83
N ALA A 353 -33.36 30.45 1.84
CA ALA A 353 -32.77 31.06 3.01
C ALA A 353 -33.46 32.40 3.37
N PRO A 354 -33.55 32.74 4.67
CA PRO A 354 -34.14 34.01 5.10
C PRO A 354 -33.47 35.17 4.37
N LYS A 355 -34.26 36.16 3.92
CA LYS A 355 -33.74 37.41 3.32
C LYS A 355 -33.05 38.31 4.34
N ASP A 356 -32.23 37.75 5.21
CA ASP A 356 -31.27 38.55 5.94
C ASP A 356 -30.21 39.09 4.97
N GLN A 357 -29.60 40.21 5.34
CA GLN A 357 -28.70 40.96 4.47
C GLN A 357 -27.39 40.18 4.22
N GLN A 358 -27.01 39.25 5.10
CA GLN A 358 -25.79 38.45 4.97
C GLN A 358 -26.00 37.33 3.95
N MET A 359 -27.05 36.53 4.09
CA MET A 359 -27.36 35.40 3.24
C MET A 359 -27.65 35.80 1.79
N THR A 360 -28.32 36.95 1.60
CA THR A 360 -28.51 37.54 0.28
C THR A 360 -27.18 37.95 -0.37
N GLN A 361 -26.22 38.45 0.40
CA GLN A 361 -24.88 38.79 -0.08
C GLN A 361 -24.06 37.52 -0.40
N LEU A 362 -24.19 36.46 0.41
CA LEU A 362 -23.51 35.18 0.20
C LEU A 362 -23.93 34.52 -1.11
N CYS A 363 -25.24 34.40 -1.34
CA CYS A 363 -25.77 33.80 -2.57
C CYS A 363 -25.53 34.67 -3.81
N ALA A 364 -25.37 35.98 -3.66
CA ALA A 364 -24.99 36.87 -4.76
C ALA A 364 -23.50 36.78 -5.16
N ARG A 365 -22.64 36.25 -4.28
CA ARG A 365 -21.18 36.17 -4.46
C ARG A 365 -20.66 34.77 -4.84
N ALA A 366 -21.52 33.76 -4.85
CA ALA A 366 -21.16 32.41 -5.26
C ALA A 366 -20.77 32.37 -6.76
N LEU A 367 -19.56 31.90 -7.08
CA LEU A 367 -19.04 31.78 -8.47
C LEU A 367 -19.60 30.59 -9.25
N ALA A 368 -20.12 29.59 -8.54
CA ALA A 368 -20.80 28.45 -9.09
C ALA A 368 -21.76 27.90 -8.03
N PHE A 369 -22.89 27.39 -8.48
CA PHE A 369 -23.77 26.58 -7.65
C PHE A 369 -23.56 25.12 -8.04
N TYR A 370 -23.82 24.23 -7.11
CA TYR A 370 -23.84 22.80 -7.37
C TYR A 370 -25.22 22.30 -6.91
N ASP A 371 -25.97 21.68 -7.82
CA ASP A 371 -27.24 21.02 -7.49
C ASP A 371 -26.98 19.53 -7.23
N GLY A 372 -27.70 19.00 -6.24
CA GLY A 372 -27.32 17.76 -5.59
C GLY A 372 -26.08 18.03 -4.75
N TYR A 373 -26.24 18.10 -3.42
CA TYR A 373 -25.11 18.08 -2.51
C TYR A 373 -24.40 16.75 -2.72
N GLY A 374 -23.49 16.68 -3.71
CA GLY A 374 -22.72 15.48 -4.00
C GLY A 374 -22.01 15.01 -2.75
N ALA A 375 -21.53 13.78 -2.73
CA ALA A 375 -21.16 13.18 -1.45
C ALA A 375 -19.90 13.79 -0.81
N THR A 376 -19.17 14.69 -1.51
CA THR A 376 -17.85 15.21 -1.10
C THR A 376 -17.67 16.71 -1.41
N PRO A 377 -16.68 17.40 -0.79
CA PRO A 377 -16.36 18.79 -1.10
C PRO A 377 -15.58 18.98 -2.42
N PHE A 378 -15.32 17.92 -3.20
CA PHE A 378 -14.56 17.97 -4.46
C PHE A 378 -15.46 17.73 -5.66
N ALA A 379 -15.22 18.44 -6.76
CA ALA A 379 -15.93 18.25 -8.02
C ALA A 379 -15.37 17.05 -8.82
N ALA A 380 -16.12 16.61 -9.83
CA ALA A 380 -15.65 15.56 -10.75
C ALA A 380 -14.36 16.00 -11.48
N GLY A 381 -13.36 15.11 -11.56
CA GLY A 381 -12.07 15.35 -12.21
C GLY A 381 -11.13 16.32 -11.48
N GLU A 382 -11.55 16.85 -10.33
CA GLU A 382 -10.76 17.80 -9.54
C GLU A 382 -9.62 17.11 -8.77
N GLU A 383 -8.53 17.85 -8.52
CA GLU A 383 -7.48 17.44 -7.59
C GLU A 383 -8.06 17.25 -6.17
N VAL A 384 -7.74 16.11 -5.55
CA VAL A 384 -8.16 15.80 -4.18
C VAL A 384 -7.00 16.15 -3.24
N LEU A 385 -7.11 17.28 -2.57
CA LEU A 385 -6.08 17.79 -1.64
C LEU A 385 -5.75 16.78 -0.54
N ASN A 386 -4.51 16.82 -0.04
CA ASN A 386 -3.99 15.97 1.03
C ASN A 386 -4.07 14.46 0.73
N THR A 387 -3.74 14.06 -0.50
CA THR A 387 -3.68 12.65 -0.91
C THR A 387 -2.32 12.22 -1.42
N SER A 388 -1.34 13.13 -1.46
CA SER A 388 0.03 12.82 -1.82
C SER A 388 0.71 11.88 -0.84
N THR A 389 1.62 11.07 -1.35
CA THR A 389 2.41 10.12 -0.56
C THR A 389 3.84 10.05 -1.08
N GLU A 390 4.78 10.02 -0.16
CA GLU A 390 6.18 9.71 -0.41
C GLU A 390 6.59 8.62 0.58
N THR A 391 7.23 7.57 0.09
CA THR A 391 7.58 6.38 0.87
C THR A 391 8.97 5.90 0.50
N GLU A 392 9.76 5.58 1.51
CA GLU A 392 11.01 4.86 1.40
C GLU A 392 10.94 3.59 2.24
N SER A 393 11.53 2.50 1.76
CA SER A 393 11.53 1.22 2.47
C SER A 393 12.82 0.46 2.26
N VAL A 394 13.26 -0.23 3.31
CA VAL A 394 14.43 -1.12 3.29
C VAL A 394 14.06 -2.50 3.79
N LEU A 395 14.70 -3.53 3.22
CA LEU A 395 14.57 -4.91 3.65
C LEU A 395 15.94 -5.54 3.75
N PHE A 396 16.25 -6.17 4.88
CA PHE A 396 17.42 -7.02 5.03
C PHE A 396 16.99 -8.35 5.65
N LYS A 397 17.40 -9.47 5.07
CA LYS A 397 17.24 -10.80 5.65
C LYS A 397 18.52 -11.61 5.52
N ALA A 398 18.85 -12.34 6.58
CA ALA A 398 19.94 -13.30 6.61
C ALA A 398 19.45 -14.63 7.17
N THR A 399 19.49 -15.69 6.37
CA THR A 399 19.05 -17.03 6.77
C THR A 399 20.25 -17.96 6.85
N PHE A 400 20.67 -18.29 8.07
CA PHE A 400 21.77 -19.20 8.38
C PHE A 400 21.27 -20.63 8.66
N ARG A 401 21.84 -21.62 7.99
CA ARG A 401 21.53 -23.06 8.15
C ARG A 401 22.78 -23.78 8.65
N PRO A 402 22.99 -23.89 9.98
CA PRO A 402 24.16 -24.56 10.54
C PRO A 402 24.18 -26.07 10.27
N ALA A 403 23.02 -26.67 10.08
CA ALA A 403 22.79 -28.09 9.77
C ALA A 403 21.49 -28.23 8.95
N GLU A 404 21.26 -29.40 8.34
CA GLU A 404 20.13 -29.65 7.43
C GLU A 404 18.75 -29.47 8.10
N ASP A 405 18.66 -29.77 9.39
CA ASP A 405 17.44 -29.68 10.21
C ASP A 405 17.31 -28.37 10.99
N HIS A 406 18.26 -27.45 10.85
CA HIS A 406 18.31 -26.18 11.58
C HIS A 406 18.33 -24.97 10.65
N ALA A 407 17.50 -23.97 10.93
CA ALA A 407 17.52 -22.68 10.25
C ALA A 407 17.35 -21.54 11.25
N VAL A 408 18.17 -20.50 11.14
CA VAL A 408 18.06 -19.23 11.87
C VAL A 408 17.89 -18.13 10.84
N GLU A 409 16.85 -17.33 10.93
CA GLU A 409 16.65 -16.14 10.12
C GLU A 409 16.67 -14.89 10.97
N LEU A 410 17.43 -13.89 10.55
CA LEU A 410 17.39 -12.54 11.09
C LEU A 410 16.86 -11.61 10.01
N GLY A 411 15.87 -10.79 10.34
CA GLY A 411 15.25 -9.84 9.42
C GLY A 411 15.19 -8.43 10.00
N TYR A 412 15.43 -7.43 9.16
CA TYR A 412 15.17 -6.02 9.42
C TYR A 412 14.32 -5.44 8.29
N GLY A 413 13.28 -4.68 8.64
CA GLY A 413 12.44 -3.96 7.69
C GLY A 413 12.17 -2.55 8.18
N GLY A 414 12.56 -1.55 7.40
CA GLY A 414 12.28 -0.14 7.66
C GLY A 414 11.27 0.41 6.66
N TYR A 415 10.35 1.24 7.13
CA TYR A 415 9.36 1.95 6.32
C TYR A 415 9.24 3.39 6.82
N TRP A 416 9.51 4.35 5.95
CA TRP A 416 9.37 5.78 6.25
C TRP A 416 8.48 6.42 5.21
N SER A 417 7.50 7.22 5.65
CA SER A 417 6.60 7.89 4.73
C SER A 417 6.22 9.29 5.19
N SER A 418 6.12 10.21 4.23
CA SER A 418 5.47 11.51 4.38
C SER A 418 4.22 11.54 3.50
N PHE A 419 3.06 11.87 4.07
CA PHE A 419 1.80 11.84 3.33
C PHE A 419 0.84 12.97 3.70
N GLY A 420 0.10 13.42 2.69
CA GLY A 420 -1.08 14.25 2.87
C GLY A 420 -2.15 13.47 3.61
N GLU A 421 -2.84 14.13 4.53
CA GLU A 421 -3.93 13.50 5.26
C GLU A 421 -5.11 14.44 5.50
N ASN A 422 -6.29 13.97 5.12
CA ASN A 422 -7.56 14.64 5.35
C ASN A 422 -8.14 14.19 6.69
N TYR A 423 -8.27 15.09 7.66
CA TYR A 423 -8.81 14.72 8.97
C TYR A 423 -10.34 14.45 8.88
N PRO A 424 -10.83 13.21 9.04
CA PRO A 424 -12.23 12.88 8.76
C PRO A 424 -13.21 13.61 9.68
N GLY A 425 -12.82 13.85 10.94
CA GLY A 425 -13.59 14.69 11.87
C GLY A 425 -13.90 16.10 11.36
N ALA A 426 -13.10 16.64 10.43
CA ALA A 426 -13.33 17.93 9.79
C ALA A 426 -14.05 17.81 8.43
N MET A 427 -14.19 16.60 7.88
CA MET A 427 -14.72 16.31 6.55
C MET A 427 -15.91 15.35 6.61
N THR A 428 -17.00 15.82 7.21
CA THR A 428 -18.22 15.03 7.50
C THR A 428 -19.43 15.45 6.66
N ASN A 429 -19.26 16.52 5.86
CA ASN A 429 -20.28 17.09 5.02
C ASN A 429 -19.65 17.62 3.73
N PRO A 430 -20.40 17.68 2.62
CA PRO A 430 -19.88 18.14 1.34
C PRO A 430 -19.55 19.64 1.31
N THR A 431 -19.99 20.41 2.31
CA THR A 431 -19.64 21.83 2.43
C THR A 431 -18.31 22.07 3.17
N ALA A 432 -17.66 21.01 3.65
CA ALA A 432 -16.43 21.09 4.43
C ALA A 432 -15.33 21.84 3.66
N SER A 433 -14.55 22.62 4.38
CA SER A 433 -13.34 23.24 3.85
C SER A 433 -12.14 22.32 4.05
N VAL A 434 -11.47 21.99 2.96
CA VAL A 434 -10.24 21.21 2.93
C VAL A 434 -9.08 22.15 2.62
N ASN A 435 -8.07 22.17 3.48
CA ASN A 435 -6.84 22.93 3.28
C ASN A 435 -5.71 21.93 3.00
N GLN A 436 -4.94 22.12 1.93
CA GLN A 436 -3.68 21.42 1.71
C GLN A 436 -2.70 21.82 2.82
N ARG A 437 -2.15 20.83 3.51
CA ARG A 437 -1.33 21.06 4.71
C ARG A 437 0.15 20.88 4.46
N HIS A 438 0.93 21.68 5.16
CA HIS A 438 2.35 21.48 5.41
C HIS A 438 2.65 21.86 6.87
N PRO A 439 3.51 21.11 7.59
CA PRO A 439 4.17 19.87 7.18
C PRO A 439 3.17 18.72 6.97
N LEU A 440 3.55 17.77 6.11
CA LEU A 440 2.78 16.54 5.89
C LEU A 440 2.84 15.63 7.13
N SER A 441 1.89 14.70 7.23
CA SER A 441 1.96 13.64 8.24
C SER A 441 3.17 12.76 7.96
N GLN A 442 3.80 12.24 9.02
CA GLN A 442 4.98 11.38 8.89
C GLN A 442 4.80 10.08 9.63
N THR A 443 5.38 9.01 9.12
CA THR A 443 5.46 7.70 9.76
C THR A 443 6.86 7.13 9.60
N ALA A 444 7.41 6.59 10.68
CA ALA A 444 8.67 5.88 10.72
C ALA A 444 8.46 4.56 11.46
N LEU A 445 8.68 3.44 10.78
CA LEU A 445 8.48 2.10 11.31
C LEU A 445 9.73 1.25 11.10
N ASP A 446 10.36 0.85 12.20
CA ASP A 446 11.49 -0.07 12.23
C ASP A 446 11.07 -1.43 12.81
N ARG A 447 11.34 -2.51 12.07
CA ARG A 447 10.97 -3.88 12.47
C ARG A 447 12.19 -4.79 12.48
N PHE A 448 12.38 -5.51 13.58
CA PHE A 448 13.42 -6.51 13.76
C PHE A 448 12.77 -7.86 14.03
N THR A 449 13.23 -8.91 13.36
CA THR A 449 12.73 -10.28 13.52
C THR A 449 13.88 -11.26 13.68
N GLY A 450 13.72 -12.23 14.57
CA GLY A 450 14.62 -13.35 14.77
C GLY A 450 13.80 -14.63 14.81
N ARG A 451 14.08 -15.56 13.90
CA ARG A 451 13.32 -16.80 13.73
C ARG A 451 14.26 -17.98 13.76
N TYR A 452 13.86 -19.05 14.43
CA TYR A 452 14.61 -20.29 14.50
C TYR A 452 13.68 -21.47 14.24
N ARG A 453 14.10 -22.38 13.39
CA ARG A 453 13.40 -23.64 13.11
C ARG A 453 14.32 -24.82 13.35
N TRP A 454 13.81 -25.82 14.06
CA TRP A 454 14.42 -27.12 14.22
C TRP A 454 13.42 -28.20 13.80
N ASN A 455 13.71 -28.84 12.67
CA ASN A 455 12.86 -29.86 12.07
C ASN A 455 13.69 -31.11 11.76
N PRO A 456 14.01 -31.94 12.77
CA PRO A 456 14.73 -33.19 12.56
C PRO A 456 13.90 -34.13 11.68
N ALA A 457 14.52 -35.19 11.15
CA ALA A 457 13.81 -36.25 10.42
C ALA A 457 12.94 -37.14 11.34
N ASN A 458 12.08 -36.51 12.15
CA ASN A 458 11.15 -37.10 13.09
C ASN A 458 9.81 -36.38 12.95
N GLU A 459 8.72 -37.14 12.90
CA GLU A 459 7.37 -36.60 12.72
C GLU A 459 6.81 -35.90 13.97
N LEU A 460 7.46 -36.02 15.14
CA LEU A 460 7.02 -35.41 16.39
C LEU A 460 7.54 -33.98 16.63
N ILE A 461 8.57 -33.53 15.91
CA ILE A 461 9.26 -32.27 16.18
C ILE A 461 9.35 -31.44 14.89
N ASP A 462 8.72 -30.28 14.91
CA ASP A 462 8.97 -29.14 14.01
C ASP A 462 8.88 -27.89 14.89
N LEU A 463 9.93 -27.67 15.67
CA LEU A 463 9.99 -26.58 16.65
C LEU A 463 10.32 -25.28 15.92
N LYS A 464 9.50 -24.24 16.15
CA LYS A 464 9.71 -22.90 15.64
C LYS A 464 9.67 -21.91 16.79
N LEU A 465 10.70 -21.06 16.86
CA LEU A 465 10.79 -19.96 17.81
C LEU A 465 10.85 -18.66 17.02
N ASN A 466 10.03 -17.69 17.38
CA ASN A 466 10.12 -16.34 16.85
C ASN A 466 10.27 -15.33 17.97
N ALA A 467 11.02 -14.27 17.67
CA ALA A 467 11.09 -13.06 18.45
C ALA A 467 11.04 -11.88 17.49
N TRP A 468 10.35 -10.81 17.89
CA TRP A 468 10.24 -9.61 17.07
C TRP A 468 10.10 -8.35 17.91
N LEU A 469 10.51 -7.23 17.34
CA LEU A 469 10.40 -5.88 17.87
C LEU A 469 9.97 -4.94 16.74
N SER A 470 8.96 -4.13 16.99
CA SER A 470 8.48 -3.07 16.10
C SER A 470 8.45 -1.76 16.85
N GLN A 471 9.07 -0.73 16.28
CA GLN A 471 9.08 0.64 16.80
C GLN A 471 8.45 1.54 15.75
N LEU A 472 7.35 2.18 16.12
CA LEU A 472 6.59 3.05 15.25
C LEU A 472 6.54 4.45 15.83
N GLU A 473 7.02 5.43 15.10
CA GLU A 473 6.77 6.85 15.36
C GLU A 473 5.84 7.42 14.28
N GLU A 474 4.81 8.15 14.69
CA GLU A 474 3.87 8.78 13.77
C GLU A 474 3.59 10.21 14.21
N SER A 475 3.49 11.11 13.21
CA SER A 475 2.96 12.45 13.37
C SER A 475 1.75 12.62 12.48
N ALA A 476 0.60 12.95 13.08
CA ALA A 476 -0.66 13.14 12.37
C ALA A 476 -1.40 14.37 12.90
N PRO A 477 -2.11 15.12 12.05
CA PRO A 477 -2.87 16.28 12.48
C PRO A 477 -3.98 15.94 13.47
N SER A 478 -4.19 16.80 14.48
CA SER A 478 -5.25 16.67 15.47
C SER A 478 -6.43 17.64 15.21
N LEU A 479 -7.51 17.52 16.00
CA LEU A 479 -8.67 18.42 15.95
C LEU A 479 -8.24 19.88 16.17
N GLY A 480 -8.60 20.82 15.30
CA GLY A 480 -8.21 22.23 15.47
C GLY A 480 -6.95 22.68 14.71
N GLN A 481 -6.37 21.80 13.90
CA GLN A 481 -5.47 22.15 12.78
C GLN A 481 -4.13 22.83 13.10
N SER A 482 -3.73 23.02 14.36
CA SER A 482 -2.58 23.89 14.69
C SER A 482 -1.25 23.20 15.01
N ASP A 483 -1.18 21.87 15.20
CA ASP A 483 0.08 21.10 15.28
C ASP A 483 -0.13 19.58 15.10
N PRO A 484 0.76 18.85 14.40
CA PRO A 484 0.70 17.40 14.30
C PRO A 484 1.09 16.75 15.63
N MET A 485 0.19 15.93 16.18
CA MET A 485 0.45 15.17 17.39
C MET A 485 1.43 14.04 17.07
N ARG A 486 2.55 14.00 17.79
CA ARG A 486 3.55 12.93 17.67
C ARG A 486 3.31 11.85 18.72
N ARG A 487 3.38 10.60 18.31
CA ARG A 487 3.23 9.42 19.19
C ARG A 487 4.22 8.33 18.80
N TYR A 488 4.52 7.49 19.77
CA TYR A 488 5.24 6.23 19.54
C TYR A 488 4.36 5.04 19.92
N ILE A 489 4.62 3.91 19.27
CA ILE A 489 4.14 2.59 19.66
C ILE A 489 5.30 1.62 19.56
N ASP A 490 5.67 1.05 20.69
CA ASP A 490 6.70 0.03 20.81
C ASP A 490 6.06 -1.30 21.15
N THR A 491 6.26 -2.28 20.27
CA THR A 491 5.68 -3.60 20.42
C THR A 491 6.75 -4.66 20.25
N TRP A 492 6.82 -5.61 21.17
CA TRP A 492 7.68 -6.79 21.01
C TRP A 492 6.96 -8.05 21.46
N GLY A 493 7.34 -9.17 20.86
CA GLY A 493 6.72 -10.44 21.15
C GLY A 493 7.65 -11.61 20.92
N VAL A 494 7.31 -12.72 21.55
CA VAL A 494 7.96 -14.01 21.37
C VAL A 494 6.91 -15.10 21.25
N ASP A 495 7.14 -16.07 20.37
CA ASP A 495 6.31 -17.26 20.29
C ASP A 495 7.17 -18.51 20.07
N ALA A 496 6.67 -19.62 20.61
CA ALA A 496 7.30 -20.93 20.51
C ALA A 496 6.23 -21.95 20.15
N THR A 497 6.42 -22.63 19.03
CA THR A 497 5.46 -23.61 18.50
C THR A 497 6.14 -24.91 18.13
N ASN A 498 5.42 -26.01 18.26
CA ASN A 498 5.85 -27.32 17.76
C ASN A 498 4.70 -28.02 17.05
N SER A 499 5.02 -28.61 15.89
CA SER A 499 4.10 -29.50 15.18
C SER A 499 4.51 -30.95 15.42
N SER A 500 3.54 -31.81 15.72
CA SER A 500 3.72 -33.26 15.92
C SER A 500 2.72 -34.04 15.08
N ARG A 501 3.13 -35.18 14.52
CA ARG A 501 2.27 -36.16 13.86
C ARG A 501 2.46 -37.52 14.47
N LEU A 502 1.36 -38.20 14.73
CA LEU A 502 1.32 -39.49 15.37
C LEU A 502 0.27 -40.37 14.68
N ALA A 503 0.68 -41.55 14.22
CA ALA A 503 -0.26 -42.58 13.80
C ALA A 503 -0.93 -43.18 15.06
N THR A 504 -2.25 -43.07 15.16
CA THR A 504 -3.04 -43.62 16.27
C THR A 504 -3.98 -44.72 15.76
N PRO A 505 -4.53 -45.59 16.64
CA PRO A 505 -5.58 -46.54 16.25
C PRO A 505 -6.83 -45.88 15.66
N ALA A 506 -7.04 -44.59 15.93
CA ALA A 506 -8.16 -43.80 15.45
C ALA A 506 -7.85 -43.00 14.17
N GLY A 507 -6.66 -43.14 13.58
CA GLY A 507 -6.22 -42.38 12.40
C GLY A 507 -4.91 -41.61 12.62
N LEU A 508 -4.48 -40.87 11.60
CA LEU A 508 -3.34 -39.94 11.73
C LEU A 508 -3.77 -38.73 12.55
N LEU A 509 -3.08 -38.47 13.66
CA LEU A 509 -3.25 -37.28 14.49
C LEU A 509 -2.11 -36.30 14.18
N SER A 510 -2.44 -35.11 13.72
CA SER A 510 -1.53 -33.96 13.65
C SER A 510 -1.89 -33.00 14.78
N ALA A 511 -0.90 -32.43 15.46
CA ALA A 511 -1.09 -31.47 16.53
C ALA A 511 -0.09 -30.32 16.41
N ASP A 512 -0.59 -29.09 16.42
CA ASP A 512 0.18 -27.85 16.45
C ASP A 512 -0.09 -27.16 17.78
N TYR A 513 0.94 -26.95 18.59
CA TYR A 513 0.78 -26.38 19.92
C TYR A 513 1.92 -25.45 20.27
N GLY A 514 1.65 -24.48 21.13
CA GLY A 514 2.62 -23.45 21.43
C GLY A 514 2.18 -22.45 22.47
N VAL A 515 3.09 -21.52 22.74
CA VAL A 515 2.91 -20.39 23.63
C VAL A 515 3.32 -19.11 22.91
N SER A 516 2.66 -18.00 23.24
CA SER A 516 2.99 -16.67 22.74
C SER A 516 2.95 -15.65 23.87
N TYR A 517 3.80 -14.64 23.78
CA TYR A 517 3.82 -13.48 24.66
C TYR A 517 3.96 -12.21 23.82
N LEU A 518 3.20 -11.18 24.18
CA LEU A 518 3.18 -9.89 23.53
C LEU A 518 3.22 -8.79 24.60
N ARG A 519 4.00 -7.75 24.35
CA ARG A 519 3.93 -6.48 25.07
C ARG A 519 3.84 -5.33 24.09
N GLU A 520 2.92 -4.41 24.35
CA GLU A 520 2.71 -3.19 23.58
C GLU A 520 2.66 -1.99 24.53
N GLU A 521 3.42 -0.95 24.19
CA GLU A 521 3.45 0.33 24.91
C GLU A 521 3.21 1.46 23.90
N ALA A 522 2.37 2.42 24.26
CA ALA A 522 2.06 3.57 23.42
C ALA A 522 2.09 4.86 24.26
N GLY A 523 2.50 5.97 23.65
CA GLY A 523 2.52 7.26 24.32
C GLY A 523 2.85 8.45 23.39
N PRO A 524 2.76 9.69 23.91
CA PRO A 524 3.15 10.90 23.18
C PRO A 524 4.68 11.05 23.08
N ILE A 525 5.15 11.73 22.03
CA ILE A 525 6.56 12.16 21.89
C ILE A 525 6.65 13.66 22.19
N GLY A 526 7.47 14.05 23.18
CA GLY A 526 7.68 15.44 23.60
C GLY A 526 6.83 15.88 24.80
N GLU A 527 7.12 17.07 25.37
CA GLU A 527 6.38 17.64 26.50
C GLU A 527 5.13 18.39 26.03
N TRP A 528 3.98 18.11 26.66
CA TRP A 528 2.75 18.85 26.41
C TRP A 528 2.77 20.20 27.12
N SER A 529 2.63 21.30 26.38
CA SER A 529 2.73 22.69 26.88
C SER A 529 1.54 23.15 27.74
N GLY A 530 0.53 22.31 27.95
CA GLY A 530 -0.64 22.62 28.78
C GLY A 530 -1.69 23.53 28.13
N SER A 531 -1.41 24.08 26.94
CA SER A 531 -2.35 24.90 26.16
C SER A 531 -2.74 24.17 24.87
N GLY A 532 -3.96 23.63 24.79
CA GLY A 532 -4.49 22.98 23.57
C GLY A 532 -5.17 21.63 23.82
N ASN A 533 -5.28 20.80 22.78
CA ASN A 533 -5.75 19.41 22.91
C ASN A 533 -4.81 18.59 23.81
N PRO A 534 -5.34 17.70 24.67
CA PRO A 534 -4.54 16.80 25.49
C PRO A 534 -3.67 15.85 24.63
N PRO A 535 -2.55 15.35 25.19
CA PRO A 535 -1.60 14.52 24.46
C PRO A 535 -2.20 13.19 23.98
N ALA A 536 -1.47 12.50 23.11
CA ALA A 536 -1.81 11.14 22.68
C ALA A 536 -2.00 10.22 23.89
N ARG A 537 -2.87 9.21 23.75
CA ARG A 537 -3.12 8.22 24.80
C ARG A 537 -1.82 7.54 25.21
N GLN A 538 -1.65 7.32 26.51
CA GLN A 538 -0.49 6.65 27.09
C GLN A 538 -0.92 5.42 27.87
N GLY A 539 -0.31 4.27 27.58
CA GLY A 539 -0.62 3.03 28.28
C GLY A 539 0.23 1.85 27.83
N MET A 540 0.07 0.73 28.54
CA MET A 540 0.79 -0.51 28.30
C MET A 540 -0.15 -1.70 28.40
N ARG A 541 0.02 -2.69 27.52
CA ARG A 541 -0.65 -3.99 27.64
C ARG A 541 0.34 -5.14 27.48
N GLU A 542 0.06 -6.21 28.19
CA GLU A 542 0.80 -7.47 28.11
C GLU A 542 -0.21 -8.62 27.92
N GLU A 543 0.08 -9.54 27.01
CA GLU A 543 -0.77 -10.70 26.74
C GLU A 543 0.09 -11.96 26.61
N ALA A 544 -0.26 -13.00 27.38
CA ALA A 544 0.30 -14.33 27.27
C ALA A 544 -0.77 -15.28 26.74
N SER A 545 -0.39 -16.24 25.89
CA SER A 545 -1.33 -17.26 25.41
C SER A 545 -0.70 -18.64 25.35
N LEU A 546 -1.53 -19.66 25.59
CA LEU A 546 -1.24 -21.07 25.35
C LEU A 546 -2.28 -21.59 24.36
N PHE A 547 -1.85 -22.31 23.34
CA PHE A 547 -2.77 -22.83 22.32
C PHE A 547 -2.37 -24.23 21.85
N ALA A 548 -3.37 -24.97 21.36
CA ALA A 548 -3.20 -26.24 20.69
C ALA A 548 -4.30 -26.44 19.65
N GLN A 549 -3.92 -26.77 18.43
CA GLN A 549 -4.81 -27.28 17.39
C GLN A 549 -4.46 -28.73 17.09
N MET A 550 -5.48 -29.53 16.85
CA MET A 550 -5.38 -30.96 16.59
C MET A 550 -6.26 -31.32 15.41
N GLN A 551 -5.73 -32.14 14.52
CA GLN A 551 -6.45 -32.70 13.40
C GLN A 551 -6.32 -34.22 13.46
N LEU A 552 -7.45 -34.92 13.50
CA LEU A 552 -7.53 -36.37 13.37
C LEU A 552 -8.10 -36.72 12.00
N THR A 553 -7.45 -37.64 11.30
CA THR A 553 -7.93 -38.18 10.02
C THR A 553 -8.20 -39.68 10.18
N PRO A 554 -9.41 -40.09 10.65
CA PRO A 554 -9.74 -41.49 10.88
C PRO A 554 -9.84 -42.33 9.60
N THR A 555 -10.26 -41.69 8.51
CA THR A 555 -10.44 -42.33 7.21
C THR A 555 -10.04 -41.34 6.11
N ALA A 556 -9.89 -41.82 4.87
CA ALA A 556 -9.60 -40.93 3.74
C ALA A 556 -10.73 -39.93 3.42
N TRP A 557 -11.96 -40.19 3.87
CA TRP A 557 -13.12 -39.34 3.57
C TRP A 557 -13.56 -38.46 4.76
N LEU A 558 -12.96 -38.61 5.94
CA LEU A 558 -13.35 -37.87 7.15
C LEU A 558 -12.12 -37.27 7.83
N GLN A 559 -12.20 -35.97 8.10
CA GLN A 559 -11.25 -35.22 8.93
C GLN A 559 -12.01 -34.54 10.07
N LEU A 560 -11.45 -34.59 11.26
CA LEU A 560 -11.95 -33.95 12.47
C LEU A 560 -10.90 -32.98 13.00
N ASN A 561 -11.31 -31.76 13.33
CA ASN A 561 -10.45 -30.70 13.83
C ASN A 561 -10.91 -30.29 15.22
N GLY A 562 -9.97 -30.01 16.11
CA GLY A 562 -10.22 -29.48 17.44
C GLY A 562 -9.15 -28.47 17.83
N GLY A 563 -9.52 -27.41 18.53
CA GLY A 563 -8.57 -26.40 18.99
C GLY A 563 -8.93 -25.87 20.35
N LEU A 564 -7.92 -25.47 21.12
CA LEU A 564 -8.04 -24.85 22.44
C LEU A 564 -7.07 -23.68 22.52
N ARG A 565 -7.50 -22.59 23.16
CA ARG A 565 -6.66 -21.44 23.47
C ARG A 565 -6.99 -20.91 24.85
N TYR A 566 -5.97 -20.60 25.64
CA TYR A 566 -6.07 -19.84 26.87
C TYR A 566 -5.26 -18.56 26.73
N GLN A 567 -5.81 -17.44 27.18
CA GLN A 567 -5.19 -16.12 27.15
C GLN A 567 -5.22 -15.52 28.55
N ASP A 568 -4.13 -14.85 28.93
CA ASP A 568 -4.02 -14.03 30.13
C ASP A 568 -3.54 -12.65 29.71
N TYR A 569 -4.16 -11.61 30.26
CA TYR A 569 -3.96 -10.24 29.82
C TYR A 569 -3.90 -9.29 31.00
N SER A 570 -3.05 -8.27 30.85
CA SER A 570 -3.05 -7.11 31.73
C SER A 570 -2.90 -5.81 30.93
N LEU A 571 -3.52 -4.74 31.43
CA LEU A 571 -3.43 -3.40 30.86
C LEU A 571 -3.33 -2.35 31.95
N GLU A 572 -2.44 -1.38 31.73
CA GLU A 572 -2.22 -0.22 32.58
C GLU A 572 -2.48 1.06 31.77
N ASP A 573 -3.46 1.86 32.18
CA ASP A 573 -3.63 3.23 31.71
C ASP A 573 -2.55 4.11 32.38
N ARG A 574 -1.75 4.84 31.61
CA ARG A 574 -0.72 5.74 32.14
C ARG A 574 -0.99 7.19 31.80
N GLN A 575 -2.19 7.51 31.31
CA GLN A 575 -2.53 8.86 30.87
C GLN A 575 -2.41 9.86 32.03
N THR A 576 -1.67 10.95 31.78
CA THR A 576 -1.55 12.09 32.69
C THR A 576 -2.12 13.36 32.03
N GLY A 577 -2.80 14.22 32.79
CA GLY A 577 -3.21 15.55 32.31
C GLY A 577 -4.36 15.62 31.29
N THR A 578 -5.46 14.90 31.50
CA THR A 578 -6.69 15.10 30.71
C THR A 578 -7.44 16.38 31.14
N VAL A 579 -8.17 17.02 30.22
CA VAL A 579 -9.05 18.19 30.50
C VAL A 579 -10.12 17.87 31.56
N TYR A 580 -10.38 16.59 31.79
CA TYR A 580 -11.36 16.06 32.73
C TYR A 580 -10.68 14.95 33.53
N SER A 581 -10.43 15.16 34.82
CA SER A 581 -9.72 14.22 35.70
C SER A 581 -10.38 12.83 35.69
N ALA A 582 -9.89 11.93 34.85
CA ALA A 582 -10.33 10.54 34.80
C ALA A 582 -9.42 9.69 35.71
N PRO A 583 -9.98 8.70 36.45
CA PRO A 583 -9.17 7.79 37.23
C PRO A 583 -8.31 6.92 36.31
N ILE A 584 -7.04 6.74 36.68
CA ILE A 584 -6.15 5.75 36.08
C ILE A 584 -6.66 4.34 36.42
N LEU A 585 -6.76 3.46 35.42
CA LEU A 585 -7.31 2.12 35.57
C LEU A 585 -6.28 1.06 35.16
N ASN A 586 -6.11 0.07 36.04
CA ASN A 586 -5.33 -1.14 35.78
C ASN A 586 -6.28 -2.33 35.73
N ARG A 587 -6.04 -3.26 34.82
CA ARG A 587 -6.93 -4.39 34.57
C ARG A 587 -6.15 -5.65 34.28
N SER A 588 -6.80 -6.76 34.60
CA SER A 588 -6.38 -8.10 34.25
C SER A 588 -7.60 -8.94 33.92
N GLU A 589 -7.54 -9.72 32.85
CA GLU A 589 -8.61 -10.61 32.45
C GLU A 589 -8.03 -11.84 31.75
N ASP A 590 -8.71 -12.98 31.85
CA ASP A 590 -8.37 -14.20 31.14
C ASP A 590 -9.45 -14.56 30.12
N ALA A 591 -9.10 -15.42 29.16
CA ALA A 591 -10.07 -15.94 28.21
C ALA A 591 -9.76 -17.38 27.79
N PHE A 592 -10.81 -18.11 27.45
CA PHE A 592 -10.73 -19.45 26.92
C PHE A 592 -11.50 -19.54 25.60
N GLY A 593 -10.81 -20.00 24.55
CA GLY A 593 -11.39 -20.29 23.25
C GLY A 593 -11.30 -21.77 22.92
N PHE A 594 -12.27 -22.26 22.15
CA PHE A 594 -12.22 -23.61 21.60
C PHE A 594 -12.78 -23.66 20.19
N SER A 595 -12.33 -24.62 19.39
CA SER A 595 -12.89 -24.87 18.06
C SER A 595 -13.12 -26.35 17.83
N LEU A 596 -14.15 -26.66 17.06
CA LEU A 596 -14.49 -28.00 16.60
C LEU A 596 -14.87 -27.93 15.13
N GLY A 597 -14.33 -28.83 14.32
CA GLY A 597 -14.61 -28.87 12.90
C GLY A 597 -14.70 -30.30 12.38
N ALA A 598 -15.51 -30.51 11.35
CA ALA A 598 -15.60 -31.77 10.64
C ALA A 598 -15.64 -31.51 9.14
N THR A 599 -14.85 -32.28 8.41
CA THR A 599 -14.78 -32.23 6.94
C THR A 599 -15.02 -33.62 6.39
N VAL A 600 -15.94 -33.72 5.43
CA VAL A 600 -16.26 -34.96 4.72
C VAL A 600 -15.98 -34.82 3.23
N MET A 601 -15.39 -35.84 2.63
CA MET A 601 -15.04 -35.92 1.22
C MET A 601 -15.79 -37.09 0.58
N PRO A 602 -17.08 -36.92 0.24
CA PRO A 602 -17.95 -38.02 -0.16
C PRO A 602 -17.65 -38.58 -1.55
N ALA A 603 -17.00 -37.80 -2.40
CA ALA A 603 -16.65 -38.15 -3.78
C ALA A 603 -15.44 -37.34 -4.24
N ASP A 604 -14.82 -37.76 -5.33
CA ASP A 604 -13.68 -37.05 -5.93
C ASP A 604 -14.02 -35.58 -6.20
N GLY A 605 -13.14 -34.71 -5.72
CA GLY A 605 -13.25 -33.26 -5.86
C GLY A 605 -14.19 -32.57 -4.87
N TRP A 606 -15.10 -33.30 -4.22
CA TRP A 606 -16.05 -32.72 -3.28
C TRP A 606 -15.51 -32.72 -1.85
N GLN A 607 -15.60 -31.57 -1.18
CA GLN A 607 -15.28 -31.42 0.23
C GLN A 607 -16.38 -30.58 0.91
N LEU A 608 -17.08 -31.14 1.89
CA LEU A 608 -18.07 -30.44 2.69
C LEU A 608 -17.50 -30.27 4.10
N PHE A 609 -17.65 -29.09 4.68
CA PHE A 609 -17.13 -28.82 6.01
C PHE A 609 -18.12 -28.04 6.86
N ALA A 610 -18.02 -28.25 8.16
CA ALA A 610 -18.68 -27.45 9.18
C ALA A 610 -17.70 -27.18 10.32
N ASN A 611 -17.57 -25.92 10.70
CA ASN A 611 -16.68 -25.46 11.77
C ASN A 611 -17.48 -24.62 12.77
N TYR A 612 -17.22 -24.85 14.06
CA TYR A 612 -17.62 -23.98 15.15
C TYR A 612 -16.37 -23.47 15.85
N LYS A 613 -16.27 -22.16 16.07
CA LYS A 613 -15.13 -21.53 16.73
C LYS A 613 -15.63 -20.54 17.79
N GLN A 614 -15.18 -20.72 19.03
CA GLN A 614 -15.27 -19.73 20.09
C GLN A 614 -13.88 -19.11 20.30
N ALA A 615 -13.81 -17.79 20.37
CA ALA A 615 -12.59 -17.04 20.68
C ALA A 615 -12.94 -15.74 21.42
N ALA A 616 -11.98 -15.16 22.12
CA ALA A 616 -12.17 -13.88 22.79
C ALA A 616 -11.21 -12.82 22.27
N ARG A 617 -11.65 -11.56 22.30
CA ARG A 617 -10.80 -10.38 22.12
C ARG A 617 -10.78 -9.56 23.40
N LEU A 618 -9.58 -9.30 23.89
CA LEU A 618 -9.35 -8.43 25.02
C LEU A 618 -9.29 -6.96 24.56
N PRO A 619 -9.74 -5.98 25.37
CA PRO A 619 -9.75 -4.58 24.99
C PRO A 619 -8.38 -4.05 24.54
N SER A 620 -8.37 -3.22 23.49
CA SER A 620 -7.15 -2.54 23.03
C SER A 620 -6.75 -1.38 23.94
N LEU A 621 -5.50 -0.90 23.81
CA LEU A 621 -5.05 0.33 24.49
C LEU A 621 -5.95 1.53 24.16
N MET A 622 -6.45 1.64 22.92
CA MET A 622 -7.35 2.72 22.50
C MET A 622 -8.71 2.67 23.22
N GLU A 623 -9.24 1.49 23.51
CA GLU A 623 -10.55 1.30 24.13
C GLU A 623 -10.53 1.42 25.65
N ALA A 624 -9.46 0.92 26.27
CA ALA A 624 -9.39 0.78 27.73
C ALA A 624 -8.76 1.97 28.46
N THR A 625 -8.03 2.85 27.76
CA THR A 625 -7.39 4.04 28.34
C THR A 625 -8.27 5.28 28.23
N SER A 626 -7.91 6.36 28.93
CA SER A 626 -8.53 7.69 28.78
C SER A 626 -7.84 8.52 27.68
N GLY A 627 -8.56 9.47 27.08
CA GLY A 627 -8.03 10.29 25.99
C GLY A 627 -8.84 11.55 25.71
N PHE A 628 -8.60 12.22 24.59
CA PHE A 628 -9.39 13.40 24.19
C PHE A 628 -10.87 13.03 24.04
N PHE A 629 -11.73 13.67 24.83
CA PHE A 629 -13.19 13.47 24.84
C PHE A 629 -13.66 12.02 25.11
N MET A 630 -12.76 11.17 25.63
CA MET A 630 -12.99 9.76 25.90
C MET A 630 -12.61 9.41 27.34
N MET A 631 -13.53 8.84 28.11
CA MET A 631 -13.23 8.28 29.43
C MET A 631 -13.11 6.76 29.39
N ALA A 632 -12.17 6.23 30.17
CA ALA A 632 -12.07 4.81 30.40
C ALA A 632 -13.29 4.30 31.21
N ASN A 633 -13.80 3.12 30.84
CA ASN A 633 -14.94 2.50 31.52
C ASN A 633 -14.46 1.36 32.43
N PRO A 634 -14.52 1.48 33.78
CA PRO A 634 -14.01 0.44 34.68
C PRO A 634 -14.65 -0.94 34.48
N ASP A 635 -15.88 -0.99 33.97
CA ASP A 635 -16.64 -2.23 33.75
C ASP A 635 -16.52 -2.74 32.29
N LEU A 636 -15.47 -2.35 31.55
CA LEU A 636 -15.21 -2.87 30.21
C LEU A 636 -14.54 -4.25 30.29
N HIS A 637 -15.13 -5.23 29.63
CA HIS A 637 -14.70 -6.63 29.57
C HIS A 637 -14.36 -7.06 28.13
N LYS A 638 -13.78 -8.25 27.99
CA LYS A 638 -13.52 -8.91 26.69
C LYS A 638 -14.78 -9.08 25.84
N GLU A 639 -14.60 -9.16 24.53
CA GLU A 639 -15.61 -9.63 23.58
C GLU A 639 -15.47 -11.14 23.38
N GLU A 640 -16.57 -11.88 23.31
CA GLU A 640 -16.57 -13.32 23.02
C GLU A 640 -17.27 -13.61 21.69
N ALA A 641 -16.50 -14.06 20.70
CA ALA A 641 -17.00 -14.43 19.39
C ALA A 641 -17.34 -15.92 19.33
N HIS A 642 -18.55 -16.23 18.87
CA HIS A 642 -19.07 -17.55 18.55
C HIS A 642 -19.37 -17.60 17.05
N ASN A 643 -18.57 -18.36 16.31
CA ASN A 643 -18.65 -18.41 14.86
C ASN A 643 -19.03 -19.80 14.35
N TRP A 644 -20.03 -19.85 13.48
CA TRP A 644 -20.35 -21.00 12.65
C TRP A 644 -19.92 -20.75 11.21
N GLU A 645 -19.30 -21.76 10.59
CA GLU A 645 -19.08 -21.81 9.15
C GLU A 645 -19.54 -23.16 8.60
N VAL A 646 -20.34 -23.14 7.55
CA VAL A 646 -20.74 -24.35 6.82
C VAL A 646 -20.49 -24.10 5.34
N GLY A 647 -19.71 -24.97 4.70
CA GLY A 647 -19.29 -24.73 3.33
C GLY A 647 -19.09 -25.99 2.51
N VAL A 648 -19.01 -25.77 1.21
CA VAL A 648 -18.71 -26.77 0.20
C VAL A 648 -17.62 -26.25 -0.72
N ASN A 649 -16.63 -27.10 -0.95
CA ASN A 649 -15.59 -26.90 -1.94
C ASN A 649 -15.72 -27.97 -3.01
N TYR A 650 -15.44 -27.57 -4.24
CA TYR A 650 -15.36 -28.49 -5.37
C TYR A 650 -14.14 -28.16 -6.22
N VAL A 651 -13.23 -29.11 -6.35
CA VAL A 651 -12.03 -28.99 -7.19
C VAL A 651 -12.00 -30.11 -8.21
N ARG A 652 -11.79 -29.76 -9.48
CA ARG A 652 -11.66 -30.75 -10.53
C ARG A 652 -10.75 -30.28 -11.65
N SER A 653 -9.77 -31.11 -11.96
CA SER A 653 -8.97 -31.02 -13.18
C SER A 653 -9.62 -31.83 -14.30
N ASN A 654 -9.39 -31.41 -15.54
CA ASN A 654 -9.86 -32.04 -16.76
C ASN A 654 -11.40 -32.16 -16.82
N LEU A 655 -12.10 -31.07 -16.51
CA LEU A 655 -13.57 -31.04 -16.46
C LEU A 655 -14.16 -31.08 -17.87
N PHE A 656 -13.75 -30.16 -18.73
CA PHE A 656 -14.20 -30.05 -20.12
C PHE A 656 -13.08 -30.32 -21.13
N ALA A 657 -11.83 -30.09 -20.75
CA ALA A 657 -10.63 -30.28 -21.56
C ALA A 657 -9.62 -31.17 -20.84
N ALA A 658 -8.42 -31.36 -21.39
CA ALA A 658 -7.36 -32.19 -20.78
C ALA A 658 -6.33 -31.35 -20.00
N ASP A 659 -6.62 -30.07 -19.81
CA ASP A 659 -5.74 -29.04 -19.26
C ASP A 659 -6.54 -27.91 -18.59
N ASP A 660 -7.81 -28.16 -18.25
CA ASP A 660 -8.61 -27.20 -17.49
C ASP A 660 -8.70 -27.56 -16.01
N ASP A 661 -8.62 -26.55 -15.15
CA ASP A 661 -8.75 -26.68 -13.70
C ASP A 661 -9.88 -25.78 -13.21
N LEU A 662 -10.78 -26.35 -12.40
CA LEU A 662 -11.89 -25.64 -11.76
C LEU A 662 -11.78 -25.77 -10.23
N GLY A 663 -11.86 -24.64 -9.54
CA GLY A 663 -12.09 -24.54 -8.11
C GLY A 663 -13.36 -23.74 -7.82
N LEU A 664 -14.25 -24.27 -6.98
CA LEU A 664 -15.44 -23.59 -6.48
C LEU A 664 -15.46 -23.68 -4.95
N LYS A 665 -15.87 -22.60 -4.29
CA LYS A 665 -16.09 -22.56 -2.84
C LYS A 665 -17.33 -21.73 -2.54
N LEU A 666 -18.25 -22.29 -1.74
CA LEU A 666 -19.42 -21.60 -1.21
C LEU A 666 -19.46 -21.81 0.30
N VAL A 667 -19.58 -20.72 1.06
CA VAL A 667 -19.55 -20.74 2.52
C VAL A 667 -20.69 -19.90 3.06
N TRP A 668 -21.48 -20.46 3.96
CA TRP A 668 -22.33 -19.71 4.88
C TRP A 668 -21.58 -19.48 6.18
N PHE A 669 -21.66 -18.26 6.71
CA PHE A 669 -21.04 -17.89 7.97
C PHE A 669 -22.03 -17.16 8.86
N ASP A 670 -21.85 -17.32 10.17
CA ASP A 670 -22.56 -16.61 11.22
C ASP A 670 -21.56 -16.25 12.31
N ASN A 671 -21.29 -14.95 12.51
CA ASN A 671 -20.42 -14.45 13.57
C ASN A 671 -21.28 -13.77 14.62
N ASP A 672 -21.50 -14.43 15.75
CA ASP A 672 -22.21 -13.89 16.90
C ASP A 672 -21.19 -13.46 17.98
N ILE A 673 -21.13 -12.17 18.31
CA ILE A 673 -20.17 -11.61 19.27
C ILE A 673 -20.92 -11.11 20.49
N HIS A 674 -20.75 -11.81 21.61
CA HIS A 674 -21.24 -11.38 22.92
C HIS A 674 -20.30 -10.36 23.55
N ASP A 675 -20.88 -9.52 24.41
CA ASP A 675 -20.17 -8.43 25.09
C ASP A 675 -19.40 -7.53 24.11
N TYR A 676 -19.97 -7.26 22.93
CA TYR A 676 -19.33 -6.45 21.90
C TYR A 676 -19.01 -5.04 22.43
N ILE A 677 -17.77 -4.59 22.28
CA ILE A 677 -17.30 -3.28 22.73
C ILE A 677 -17.74 -2.22 21.72
N ALA A 678 -18.76 -1.47 22.11
CA ALA A 678 -19.27 -0.32 21.39
C ALA A 678 -18.87 0.99 22.09
N ARG A 679 -19.18 2.12 21.46
CA ARG A 679 -18.98 3.46 22.00
C ARG A 679 -20.32 4.17 22.21
N ARG A 680 -20.47 4.83 23.36
CA ARG A 680 -21.64 5.65 23.68
C ARG A 680 -21.26 7.06 24.13
N TYR A 681 -22.21 7.96 24.04
CA TYR A 681 -22.13 9.28 24.66
C TYR A 681 -22.78 9.27 26.05
N VAL A 682 -22.04 9.70 27.07
CA VAL A 682 -22.52 9.76 28.45
C VAL A 682 -22.89 11.19 28.80
N ARG A 683 -24.19 11.50 28.70
CA ARG A 683 -24.76 12.84 28.88
C ARG A 683 -24.45 13.48 30.24
N SER A 684 -24.36 12.69 31.32
CA SER A 684 -24.15 13.21 32.68
C SER A 684 -22.79 13.86 32.90
N VAL A 685 -21.78 13.47 32.12
CA VAL A 685 -20.40 13.98 32.20
C VAL A 685 -19.91 14.60 30.89
N TYR A 686 -20.76 14.67 29.87
CA TYR A 686 -20.46 15.23 28.55
C TYR A 686 -19.23 14.61 27.87
N GLN A 687 -19.08 13.28 27.95
CA GLN A 687 -17.95 12.55 27.36
C GLN A 687 -18.36 11.27 26.64
N MET A 688 -17.48 10.79 25.75
CA MET A 688 -17.61 9.47 25.12
C MET A 688 -17.01 8.38 26.02
N GLN A 689 -17.58 7.18 25.96
CA GLN A 689 -17.14 6.04 26.74
C GLN A 689 -17.29 4.74 25.94
N MET A 690 -16.31 3.85 26.02
CA MET A 690 -16.43 2.47 25.53
C MET A 690 -17.25 1.63 26.51
N TYR A 691 -18.13 0.76 26.01
CA TYR A 691 -18.96 -0.12 26.84
C TYR A 691 -19.31 -1.40 26.10
N ASN A 692 -19.53 -2.50 26.83
CA ASN A 692 -20.03 -3.74 26.25
C ASN A 692 -21.54 -3.62 26.00
N ILE A 693 -21.98 -4.02 24.81
CA ILE A 693 -23.38 -4.31 24.47
C ILE A 693 -23.62 -5.81 24.54
N ASP A 694 -24.87 -6.26 24.68
CA ASP A 694 -25.18 -7.68 24.83
C ASP A 694 -24.65 -8.51 23.66
N ARG A 695 -24.81 -8.01 22.43
CA ARG A 695 -24.42 -8.75 21.23
C ARG A 695 -24.27 -7.89 19.97
N ALA A 696 -23.34 -8.26 19.08
CA ALA A 696 -23.32 -7.89 17.67
C ALA A 696 -23.25 -9.15 16.79
N GLN A 697 -24.05 -9.24 15.72
CA GLN A 697 -24.11 -10.41 14.84
C GLN A 697 -23.88 -10.01 13.38
N PHE A 698 -23.07 -10.81 12.66
CA PHE A 698 -22.79 -10.66 11.23
C PHE A 698 -22.87 -12.02 10.52
N SER A 699 -23.89 -12.23 9.70
CA SER A 699 -24.09 -13.47 8.95
C SER A 699 -24.27 -13.25 7.45
N GLY A 700 -24.00 -14.28 6.65
CA GLY A 700 -24.06 -14.17 5.21
C GLY A 700 -23.49 -15.35 4.43
N LEU A 701 -23.34 -15.13 3.11
CA LEU A 701 -22.82 -16.07 2.14
C LEU A 701 -21.59 -15.51 1.43
N GLU A 702 -20.58 -16.34 1.24
CA GLU A 702 -19.40 -16.07 0.40
C GLU A 702 -19.27 -17.11 -0.70
N PHE A 703 -19.04 -16.65 -1.93
CA PHE A 703 -18.78 -17.50 -3.09
C PHE A 703 -17.44 -17.12 -3.72
N ASN A 704 -16.65 -18.12 -4.09
CA ASN A 704 -15.42 -17.94 -4.87
C ASN A 704 -15.34 -19.02 -5.96
N ALA A 705 -14.85 -18.64 -7.13
CA ALA A 705 -14.61 -19.53 -8.26
C ALA A 705 -13.29 -19.17 -8.94
N ASP A 706 -12.52 -20.18 -9.30
CA ASP A 706 -11.36 -20.08 -10.18
C ASP A 706 -11.50 -21.11 -11.29
N TYR A 707 -11.25 -20.67 -12.53
CA TYR A 707 -11.25 -21.54 -13.69
C TYR A 707 -10.09 -21.17 -14.61
N SER A 708 -9.26 -22.16 -14.94
CA SER A 708 -8.17 -21.99 -15.90
C SER A 708 -8.31 -22.96 -17.06
N ILE A 709 -8.07 -22.49 -18.28
CA ILE A 709 -8.09 -23.32 -19.51
C ILE A 709 -7.26 -22.69 -20.63
N GLY A 710 -6.29 -23.43 -21.16
CA GLY A 710 -5.55 -23.02 -22.36
C GLY A 710 -4.97 -21.60 -22.29
N GLY A 711 -4.45 -21.18 -21.13
CA GLY A 711 -3.92 -19.84 -20.87
C GLY A 711 -4.95 -18.78 -20.47
N TRP A 712 -6.26 -19.09 -20.46
CA TRP A 712 -7.25 -18.27 -19.76
C TRP A 712 -7.20 -18.58 -18.27
N LYS A 713 -7.32 -17.54 -17.43
CA LYS A 713 -7.60 -17.62 -16.00
C LYS A 713 -8.79 -16.72 -15.70
N VAL A 714 -9.84 -17.26 -15.09
CA VAL A 714 -11.04 -16.53 -14.69
C VAL A 714 -11.24 -16.74 -13.19
N ALA A 715 -11.17 -15.68 -12.41
CA ALA A 715 -11.48 -15.74 -10.98
C ALA A 715 -12.64 -14.81 -10.65
N ALA A 716 -13.62 -15.30 -9.89
CA ALA A 716 -14.80 -14.55 -9.47
C ALA A 716 -15.05 -14.74 -7.98
N GLY A 717 -15.51 -13.67 -7.33
CA GLY A 717 -15.80 -13.65 -5.91
C GLY A 717 -17.07 -12.85 -5.62
N ALA A 718 -17.84 -13.26 -4.62
CA ALA A 718 -19.02 -12.53 -4.15
C ALA A 718 -19.24 -12.72 -2.65
N THR A 719 -19.82 -11.69 -2.03
CA THR A 719 -20.23 -11.72 -0.61
C THR A 719 -21.58 -11.04 -0.47
N TRP A 720 -22.47 -11.68 0.25
CA TRP A 720 -23.82 -11.19 0.58
C TRP A 720 -24.05 -11.33 2.08
N TYR A 721 -24.55 -10.29 2.75
CA TYR A 721 -24.93 -10.33 4.16
C TYR A 721 -26.46 -10.49 4.28
N ASP A 722 -26.92 -11.40 5.14
CA ASP A 722 -28.36 -11.58 5.41
C ASP A 722 -28.83 -10.68 6.57
N ASP A 723 -28.07 -10.66 7.65
CA ASP A 723 -28.38 -10.01 8.91
C ASP A 723 -27.11 -9.37 9.48
N ILE A 724 -27.23 -8.10 9.85
CA ILE A 724 -26.26 -7.39 10.71
C ILE A 724 -27.05 -6.76 11.84
N LEU A 725 -26.85 -7.26 13.06
CA LEU A 725 -27.67 -6.90 14.23
C LEU A 725 -26.80 -6.37 15.37
N PHE A 726 -27.30 -5.36 16.07
CA PHE A 726 -26.71 -4.84 17.31
C PHE A 726 -27.75 -4.86 18.44
N CYS A 727 -27.39 -5.43 19.59
CA CYS A 727 -28.29 -5.63 20.73
C CYS A 727 -27.74 -4.89 21.95
N ARG A 728 -28.39 -3.80 22.37
CA ARG A 728 -27.99 -3.06 23.58
C ARG A 728 -28.40 -3.79 24.86
N PRO A 729 -27.75 -3.50 26.00
CA PRO A 729 -28.08 -4.10 27.28
C PRO A 729 -29.56 -4.00 27.65
N GLY A 730 -30.24 -5.15 27.67
CA GLY A 730 -31.66 -5.25 28.05
C GLY A 730 -32.65 -4.69 27.04
N GLU A 731 -32.22 -4.41 25.80
CA GLU A 731 -33.06 -3.96 24.69
C GLU A 731 -33.17 -5.03 23.60
N ALA A 732 -34.14 -4.88 22.68
CA ALA A 732 -34.22 -5.74 21.52
C ALA A 732 -33.10 -5.42 20.51
N CYS A 733 -32.63 -6.43 19.79
CA CYS A 733 -31.66 -6.24 18.71
C CYS A 733 -32.27 -5.38 17.58
N VAL A 734 -31.45 -4.51 17.00
CA VAL A 734 -31.82 -3.67 15.87
C VAL A 734 -30.95 -3.99 14.66
N ALA A 735 -31.56 -3.99 13.47
CA ALA A 735 -30.87 -4.10 12.18
C ALA A 735 -30.38 -2.71 11.71
N SER A 736 -29.59 -2.06 12.56
CA SER A 736 -29.00 -0.76 12.30
C SER A 736 -27.75 -0.55 13.14
N SER A 737 -26.80 0.26 12.68
CA SER A 737 -25.68 0.69 13.53
C SER A 737 -26.17 1.50 14.73
N LEU A 738 -25.39 1.51 15.82
CA LEU A 738 -25.72 2.26 17.02
C LEU A 738 -25.27 3.73 16.92
N ALA A 739 -26.09 4.65 17.43
CA ALA A 739 -25.76 6.06 17.47
C ALA A 739 -24.43 6.33 18.22
N SER A 740 -23.55 7.12 17.59
CA SER A 740 -22.20 7.48 18.09
C SER A 740 -21.17 6.34 18.17
N ASP A 741 -21.52 5.13 17.73
CA ASP A 741 -20.61 3.98 17.70
C ASP A 741 -19.71 3.97 16.45
N TYR A 742 -18.48 3.48 16.59
CA TYR A 742 -17.52 3.40 15.50
C TYR A 742 -17.93 2.41 14.39
N ALA A 743 -18.66 1.33 14.72
CA ALA A 743 -19.10 0.35 13.75
C ALA A 743 -20.00 0.92 12.65
N THR A 744 -20.61 2.09 12.88
CA THR A 744 -21.38 2.83 11.87
C THR A 744 -20.66 3.00 10.53
N ASN A 745 -19.33 3.23 10.57
CA ASN A 745 -18.52 3.36 9.35
C ASN A 745 -17.74 2.06 9.00
N TYR A 746 -17.92 0.98 9.77
CA TYR A 746 -17.31 -0.35 9.54
C TYR A 746 -18.28 -1.36 8.91
N ILE A 747 -19.57 -1.01 8.81
CA ILE A 747 -20.58 -1.87 8.18
C ILE A 747 -20.29 -2.00 6.68
N PRO A 748 -20.10 -3.22 6.16
CA PRO A 748 -19.77 -3.46 4.76
C PRO A 748 -21.00 -3.27 3.85
N PRO A 749 -20.81 -3.27 2.52
CA PRO A 749 -21.91 -3.36 1.58
C PRO A 749 -22.74 -4.63 1.76
N GLU A 750 -24.06 -4.56 1.55
CA GLU A 750 -24.96 -5.73 1.59
C GLU A 750 -24.51 -6.80 0.60
N PHE A 751 -24.17 -6.37 -0.61
CA PHE A 751 -23.66 -7.22 -1.68
C PHE A 751 -22.39 -6.63 -2.29
N SER A 752 -21.39 -7.48 -2.48
CA SER A 752 -20.17 -7.14 -3.20
C SER A 752 -19.77 -8.28 -4.13
N ALA A 753 -19.20 -7.94 -5.29
CA ALA A 753 -18.74 -8.92 -6.26
C ALA A 753 -17.48 -8.45 -6.97
N ASN A 754 -16.66 -9.40 -7.42
CA ASN A 754 -15.50 -9.16 -8.24
C ASN A 754 -15.37 -10.25 -9.32
N LEU A 755 -14.79 -9.87 -10.46
CA LEU A 755 -14.50 -10.76 -11.57
C LEU A 755 -13.18 -10.33 -12.21
N SER A 756 -12.27 -11.26 -12.38
CA SER A 756 -11.01 -11.08 -13.11
C SER A 756 -10.92 -12.09 -14.24
N ILE A 757 -10.49 -11.62 -15.42
CA ILE A 757 -10.31 -12.45 -16.61
C ILE A 757 -8.96 -12.09 -17.18
N ASN A 758 -8.06 -13.06 -17.19
CA ASN A 758 -6.71 -12.95 -17.72
C ASN A 758 -6.50 -13.96 -18.85
N LYS A 759 -5.76 -13.56 -19.86
CA LYS A 759 -5.38 -14.42 -20.97
C LYS A 759 -3.91 -14.25 -21.32
N SER A 760 -3.21 -15.36 -21.28
CA SER A 760 -1.84 -15.48 -21.77
C SER A 760 -1.79 -16.01 -23.21
N PHE A 761 -0.86 -15.48 -23.99
CA PHE A 761 -0.60 -15.83 -25.39
C PHE A 761 0.90 -15.91 -25.65
N LEU A 762 1.28 -16.45 -26.82
CA LEU A 762 2.68 -16.51 -27.29
C LEU A 762 3.61 -17.23 -26.29
N ASN A 763 3.20 -18.37 -25.76
CA ASN A 763 3.90 -19.11 -24.70
C ASN A 763 4.16 -18.23 -23.47
N ASP A 764 3.10 -17.60 -22.96
CA ASP A 764 3.10 -16.71 -21.79
C ASP A 764 3.99 -15.46 -21.90
N ARG A 765 4.40 -15.09 -23.12
CA ARG A 765 5.12 -13.83 -23.36
C ARG A 765 4.21 -12.62 -23.29
N VAL A 766 2.94 -12.75 -23.64
CA VAL A 766 1.95 -11.68 -23.53
C VAL A 766 0.84 -12.14 -22.59
N MET A 767 0.51 -11.32 -21.60
CA MET A 767 -0.71 -11.47 -20.81
C MET A 767 -1.55 -10.21 -20.96
N VAL A 768 -2.86 -10.37 -21.15
CA VAL A 768 -3.83 -9.27 -21.11
C VAL A 768 -4.93 -9.65 -20.14
N GLY A 769 -5.31 -8.70 -19.28
CA GLY A 769 -6.23 -8.92 -18.18
C GLY A 769 -7.25 -7.80 -18.02
N GLY A 770 -8.38 -8.14 -17.43
CA GLY A 770 -9.38 -7.19 -16.96
C GLY A 770 -9.91 -7.59 -15.58
N ARG A 771 -10.27 -6.59 -14.78
CA ARG A 771 -10.88 -6.77 -13.45
C ARG A 771 -12.10 -5.86 -13.31
N ILE A 772 -13.22 -6.41 -12.86
CA ILE A 772 -14.45 -5.69 -12.56
C ILE A 772 -14.73 -5.86 -11.07
N VAL A 773 -15.02 -4.77 -10.38
CA VAL A 773 -15.31 -4.75 -8.94
C VAL A 773 -16.60 -3.97 -8.72
N TYR A 774 -17.59 -4.63 -8.13
CA TYR A 774 -18.87 -4.03 -7.72
C TYR A 774 -18.96 -3.97 -6.20
N ARG A 775 -19.45 -2.84 -5.69
CA ARG A 775 -19.78 -2.63 -4.28
C ARG A 775 -21.18 -2.02 -4.22
N GLY A 776 -22.09 -2.67 -3.50
CA GLY A 776 -23.45 -2.19 -3.29
C GLY A 776 -23.56 -1.13 -2.20
N GLU A 777 -24.80 -0.87 -1.81
CA GLU A 777 -25.14 -0.02 -0.67
C GLU A 777 -24.78 -0.70 0.66
N ARG A 778 -24.69 0.09 1.73
CA ARG A 778 -24.42 -0.40 3.09
C ARG A 778 -25.49 -1.41 3.53
N ALA A 779 -25.07 -2.50 4.15
CA ALA A 779 -25.93 -3.62 4.54
C ALA A 779 -27.08 -3.25 5.49
N VAL A 780 -26.87 -2.30 6.40
CA VAL A 780 -27.91 -1.80 7.31
C VAL A 780 -27.85 -0.29 7.45
N GLU A 781 -28.98 0.32 7.83
CA GLU A 781 -29.06 1.75 8.12
C GLU A 781 -28.30 2.10 9.41
N PHE A 782 -28.18 3.40 9.69
CA PHE A 782 -27.58 3.90 10.92
C PHE A 782 -28.66 4.55 11.79
N GLU A 783 -28.56 4.36 13.09
CA GLU A 783 -29.46 5.02 14.02
C GLU A 783 -29.19 6.53 14.08
N PRO A 784 -30.23 7.39 13.97
CA PRO A 784 -30.07 8.82 14.10
C PRO A 784 -29.72 9.20 15.54
N THR A 785 -28.85 10.20 15.71
CA THR A 785 -28.56 10.76 17.03
C THR A 785 -29.74 11.58 17.55
N ASP A 786 -30.09 11.44 18.83
CA ASP A 786 -31.12 12.25 19.49
C ASP A 786 -30.96 13.76 19.21
N SER A 787 -32.03 14.40 18.72
CA SER A 787 -32.06 15.82 18.37
C SER A 787 -31.67 16.72 19.55
N GLY A 788 -30.62 17.53 19.41
CA GLY A 788 -30.21 18.55 20.38
C GLY A 788 -28.71 18.71 20.60
N PHE A 789 -27.89 17.78 20.11
CA PHE A 789 -26.42 17.87 20.14
C PHE A 789 -25.87 17.53 18.75
N ALA A 790 -24.75 18.14 18.35
CA ALA A 790 -24.12 17.80 17.07
C ALA A 790 -23.74 16.31 17.07
N PRO A 791 -24.10 15.53 16.02
CA PRO A 791 -23.72 14.13 15.95
C PRO A 791 -22.19 14.00 16.00
N LEU A 792 -21.68 13.43 17.10
CA LEU A 792 -20.25 13.18 17.29
C LEU A 792 -19.75 12.00 16.44
N LEU A 793 -20.60 11.37 15.63
CA LEU A 793 -20.24 10.48 14.54
C LEU A 793 -21.40 10.49 13.56
N LYS A 794 -21.10 10.51 12.26
CA LYS A 794 -22.10 10.48 11.19
C LYS A 794 -21.72 9.39 10.21
N ALA A 795 -22.68 8.61 9.73
CA ALA A 795 -22.42 7.67 8.65
C ALA A 795 -21.96 8.43 7.40
N ILE A 796 -20.83 8.01 6.82
CA ILE A 796 -20.36 8.58 5.55
C ILE A 796 -21.24 8.04 4.41
N PRO A 797 -21.91 8.91 3.64
CA PRO A 797 -22.74 8.45 2.54
C PRO A 797 -21.86 7.89 1.42
N TRP A 798 -22.19 6.72 0.88
CA TRP A 798 -21.67 6.23 -0.40
C TRP A 798 -22.83 5.59 -1.17
N GLU A 799 -22.73 5.59 -2.49
CA GLU A 799 -23.66 4.91 -3.38
C GLU A 799 -23.00 3.68 -3.97
N ALA A 800 -23.79 2.76 -4.52
CA ALA A 800 -23.25 1.59 -5.20
C ALA A 800 -22.37 2.01 -6.39
N TYR A 801 -21.21 1.38 -6.56
CA TYR A 801 -20.26 1.73 -7.62
C TYR A 801 -19.65 0.49 -8.29
N THR A 802 -19.24 0.68 -9.55
CA THR A 802 -18.53 -0.34 -10.33
C THR A 802 -17.25 0.25 -10.89
N THR A 803 -16.10 -0.38 -10.61
CA THR A 803 -14.84 -0.03 -11.26
C THR A 803 -14.38 -1.12 -12.21
N VAL A 804 -13.84 -0.71 -13.35
CA VAL A 804 -13.24 -1.61 -14.35
C VAL A 804 -11.77 -1.26 -14.50
N ASP A 805 -10.89 -2.23 -14.31
CA ASP A 805 -9.46 -2.10 -14.49
C ASP A 805 -8.99 -2.97 -15.67
N LEU A 806 -8.01 -2.50 -16.44
CA LEU A 806 -7.33 -3.27 -17.48
C LEU A 806 -5.84 -3.39 -17.15
N THR A 807 -5.25 -4.53 -17.51
CA THR A 807 -3.82 -4.79 -17.31
C THR A 807 -3.23 -5.55 -18.49
N GLY A 808 -1.93 -5.43 -18.66
CA GLY A 808 -1.19 -6.31 -19.55
C GLY A 808 0.29 -6.39 -19.22
N ARG A 809 0.91 -7.47 -19.67
CA ARG A 809 2.32 -7.78 -19.49
C ARG A 809 2.91 -8.26 -20.80
N TYR A 810 4.12 -7.81 -21.10
CA TYR A 810 4.96 -8.30 -22.17
C TYR A 810 6.33 -8.70 -21.65
N ARG A 811 6.66 -9.99 -21.69
CA ARG A 811 7.97 -10.53 -21.33
C ARG A 811 8.91 -10.44 -22.55
N PHE A 812 9.90 -9.54 -22.48
CA PHE A 812 10.95 -9.45 -23.49
C PHE A 812 11.86 -10.68 -23.47
N SER A 813 12.10 -11.20 -22.26
CA SER A 813 12.84 -12.42 -21.96
C SER A 813 12.28 -13.05 -20.68
N ASP A 814 12.84 -14.18 -20.28
CA ASP A 814 12.50 -14.82 -18.99
C ASP A 814 12.93 -13.96 -17.78
N ALA A 815 13.77 -12.95 -18.03
CA ALA A 815 14.37 -12.09 -17.01
C ALA A 815 13.78 -10.67 -16.95
N VAL A 816 13.06 -10.20 -17.97
CA VAL A 816 12.57 -8.81 -18.04
C VAL A 816 11.16 -8.74 -18.65
N SER A 817 10.25 -8.06 -17.97
CA SER A 817 8.89 -7.77 -18.42
C SER A 817 8.54 -6.28 -18.36
N LEU A 818 7.76 -5.85 -19.35
CA LEU A 818 7.01 -4.60 -19.30
C LEU A 818 5.59 -4.92 -18.81
N ASP A 819 5.14 -4.21 -17.81
CA ASP A 819 3.80 -4.29 -17.24
C ASP A 819 3.09 -2.95 -17.49
N TRP A 820 1.79 -2.96 -17.76
CA TRP A 820 0.98 -1.75 -17.88
C TRP A 820 -0.41 -1.98 -17.30
N SER A 821 -1.01 -0.93 -16.74
CA SER A 821 -2.38 -0.98 -16.24
C SER A 821 -3.13 0.33 -16.48
N VAL A 822 -4.45 0.22 -16.56
CA VAL A 822 -5.40 1.32 -16.56
C VAL A 822 -6.43 1.03 -15.47
N GLU A 823 -6.30 1.70 -14.34
CA GLU A 823 -7.22 1.59 -13.22
C GLU A 823 -8.41 2.53 -13.42
N ASN A 824 -9.60 2.13 -12.98
CA ASN A 824 -10.83 2.92 -13.12
C ASN A 824 -11.05 3.43 -14.57
N LEU A 825 -11.06 2.49 -15.53
CA LEU A 825 -11.19 2.75 -16.97
C LEU A 825 -12.42 3.59 -17.32
N THR A 826 -13.53 3.43 -16.60
CA THR A 826 -14.75 4.22 -16.79
C THR A 826 -14.65 5.63 -16.23
N ASP A 827 -13.59 5.94 -15.47
CA ASP A 827 -13.37 7.21 -14.78
C ASP A 827 -14.53 7.56 -13.83
N GLU A 828 -15.02 6.53 -13.13
CA GLU A 828 -16.11 6.63 -12.16
C GLU A 828 -15.71 7.50 -10.96
N TYR A 829 -16.56 8.44 -10.58
CA TYR A 829 -16.47 9.21 -9.36
C TYR A 829 -17.28 8.51 -8.27
N TYR A 830 -16.58 8.04 -7.23
CA TYR A 830 -17.22 7.31 -6.14
C TYR A 830 -16.51 7.58 -4.81
N LEU A 831 -17.26 7.37 -3.72
CA LEU A 831 -16.69 7.23 -2.39
C LEU A 831 -16.47 5.76 -2.09
N GLU A 832 -15.30 5.43 -1.60
CA GLU A 832 -14.97 4.05 -1.27
C GLU A 832 -15.75 3.60 -0.04
N ALA A 833 -16.28 2.37 -0.09
CA ALA A 833 -16.95 1.78 1.06
C ALA A 833 -15.99 1.75 2.27
N LEU A 834 -16.54 1.95 3.47
CA LEU A 834 -15.78 2.02 4.74
C LEU A 834 -14.84 3.24 4.88
N SER A 835 -14.97 4.26 4.03
CA SER A 835 -14.29 5.53 4.26
C SER A 835 -14.79 6.20 5.55
N LEU A 836 -13.88 6.78 6.33
CA LEU A 836 -14.21 7.56 7.53
C LEU A 836 -14.53 9.03 7.22
N GLY A 837 -14.20 9.50 6.01
CA GLY A 837 -14.44 10.88 5.58
C GLY A 837 -14.95 10.95 4.14
N VAL A 838 -15.48 12.11 3.76
CA VAL A 838 -15.97 12.34 2.39
C VAL A 838 -14.83 12.68 1.43
N VAL A 839 -13.95 11.72 1.15
CA VAL A 839 -12.80 11.85 0.23
C VAL A 839 -13.03 10.93 -0.98
N PRO A 840 -13.27 11.48 -2.19
CA PRO A 840 -13.55 10.67 -3.38
C PRO A 840 -12.32 9.85 -3.79
N ALA A 841 -12.56 8.68 -4.38
CA ALA A 841 -11.51 7.80 -4.86
C ALA A 841 -10.83 8.33 -6.15
N PRO A 842 -9.61 7.84 -6.48
CA PRO A 842 -8.92 8.23 -7.70
C PRO A 842 -9.73 7.93 -8.96
N GLY A 843 -9.70 8.86 -9.90
CA GLY A 843 -10.17 8.65 -11.26
C GLY A 843 -9.26 7.69 -12.04
N ARG A 844 -9.47 7.64 -13.35
CA ARG A 844 -8.66 6.86 -14.31
C ARG A 844 -7.14 7.09 -14.19
N THR A 845 -6.41 6.05 -13.83
CA THR A 845 -4.96 6.13 -13.63
C THR A 845 -4.24 5.19 -14.60
N PHE A 846 -3.27 5.71 -15.37
CA PHE A 846 -2.44 4.90 -16.27
C PHE A 846 -1.11 4.61 -15.61
N ARG A 847 -0.63 3.38 -15.76
CA ARG A 847 0.67 2.96 -15.24
C ARG A 847 1.43 2.11 -16.23
N ILE A 848 2.73 2.27 -16.18
CA ILE A 848 3.68 1.44 -16.91
C ILE A 848 4.83 1.09 -15.98
N GLY A 849 5.22 -0.17 -15.96
CA GLY A 849 6.28 -0.69 -15.12
C GLY A 849 7.24 -1.57 -15.90
N LEU A 850 8.49 -1.59 -15.49
CA LEU A 850 9.51 -2.51 -15.97
C LEU A 850 9.97 -3.34 -14.78
N THR A 851 9.75 -4.65 -14.85
CA THR A 851 10.17 -5.61 -13.82
C THR A 851 11.28 -6.48 -14.40
N GLY A 852 12.33 -6.73 -13.63
CA GLY A 852 13.38 -7.66 -14.05
C GLY A 852 13.94 -8.48 -12.89
N GLN A 853 14.36 -9.70 -13.20
CA GLN A 853 15.00 -10.65 -12.30
C GLN A 853 16.20 -11.29 -13.01
N LEU A 854 17.40 -11.02 -12.51
CA LEU A 854 18.67 -11.34 -13.16
C LEU A 854 19.48 -12.31 -12.28
N GLY A 855 20.18 -13.30 -12.86
CA GLY A 855 20.93 -14.35 -12.15
C GLY A 855 22.44 -14.41 -12.47
N ALA A 856 23.21 -15.25 -11.75
CA ALA A 856 24.70 -15.37 -11.75
C ALA A 856 25.36 -16.06 -12.95
N GLY A 857 24.80 -17.17 -13.38
CA GLY A 857 25.19 -18.05 -14.48
C GLY A 857 24.41 -17.75 -15.76
N SER A 858 23.27 -17.07 -15.68
CA SER A 858 22.96 -16.03 -16.64
C SER A 858 24.14 -15.09 -16.54
N ASN A 859 24.90 -14.91 -17.62
CA ASN A 859 26.09 -14.06 -17.67
C ASN A 859 25.78 -12.58 -17.34
N ALA A 860 24.90 -12.22 -16.41
CA ALA A 860 24.15 -10.97 -16.42
C ALA A 860 24.19 -10.15 -15.13
N TRP A 861 24.39 -10.71 -13.94
CA TRP A 861 24.12 -9.91 -12.72
C TRP A 861 25.32 -9.64 -11.79
N LEU A 862 26.41 -10.42 -11.88
CA LEU A 862 27.77 -10.00 -11.53
C LEU A 862 28.69 -10.65 -12.55
N PRO A 863 28.96 -10.00 -13.68
CA PRO A 863 30.10 -10.36 -14.49
C PRO A 863 31.31 -10.57 -13.58
N ASN A 864 32.27 -11.37 -14.02
CA ASN A 864 33.62 -11.07 -13.59
C ASN A 864 33.96 -9.71 -14.24
N TRP A 865 33.57 -8.58 -13.61
CA TRP A 865 33.74 -7.21 -14.15
C TRP A 865 35.22 -6.96 -14.48
N PHE A 866 36.10 -7.73 -13.84
CA PHE A 866 37.56 -7.76 -13.99
C PHE A 866 38.08 -9.14 -14.40
N GLY A 867 37.21 -10.05 -14.84
CA GLY A 867 37.59 -11.38 -15.25
C GLY A 867 38.11 -11.46 -16.65
N GLY A 868 39.13 -12.30 -16.83
CA GLY A 868 39.46 -12.80 -18.16
C GLY A 868 38.23 -13.41 -18.81
N ALA A 869 38.10 -13.19 -20.11
CA ALA A 869 37.04 -13.77 -20.92
C ALA A 869 37.15 -15.30 -20.87
N ASP A 870 36.28 -15.95 -20.09
CA ASP A 870 36.01 -17.36 -20.29
C ASP A 870 34.97 -17.47 -21.41
N ASP A 871 35.34 -18.23 -22.44
CA ASP A 871 34.55 -18.62 -23.61
C ASP A 871 34.41 -17.60 -24.76
N GLY A 872 35.52 -17.19 -25.38
CA GLY A 872 35.65 -16.96 -26.84
C GLY A 872 34.77 -15.93 -27.58
N GLU A 873 33.73 -15.35 -26.98
CA GLU A 873 32.87 -14.32 -27.56
C GLU A 873 33.37 -12.93 -27.20
N VAL A 874 34.12 -12.32 -28.12
CA VAL A 874 34.49 -10.90 -28.05
C VAL A 874 33.40 -10.08 -28.73
N THR A 875 32.79 -9.15 -27.98
CA THR A 875 31.87 -8.17 -28.56
C THR A 875 32.67 -7.06 -29.23
N ASP A 876 32.40 -6.82 -30.52
CA ASP A 876 32.79 -5.56 -31.16
C ASP A 876 31.78 -4.47 -30.78
N TRP A 877 32.29 -3.43 -30.13
CA TRP A 877 31.51 -2.27 -29.73
C TRP A 877 31.43 -1.22 -30.83
N THR A 878 32.08 -1.41 -31.98
CA THR A 878 32.07 -0.46 -33.10
C THR A 878 30.71 -0.44 -33.79
N GLY A 879 30.12 0.75 -33.93
CA GLY A 879 28.89 0.95 -34.68
C GLY A 879 27.95 1.99 -34.06
N PRO A 880 26.87 2.35 -34.78
CA PRO A 880 25.81 3.18 -34.23
C PRO A 880 24.95 2.37 -33.27
N TYR A 881 24.42 3.03 -32.26
CA TYR A 881 23.44 2.46 -31.34
C TYR A 881 22.38 3.49 -30.98
N VAL A 882 21.19 2.98 -30.65
CA VAL A 882 20.07 3.77 -30.12
C VAL A 882 19.51 3.04 -28.92
N GLY A 883 19.04 3.79 -27.92
CA GLY A 883 18.48 3.18 -26.74
C GLY A 883 17.59 4.11 -25.94
N ALA A 884 17.03 3.53 -24.88
CA ALA A 884 16.28 4.25 -23.87
C ALA A 884 16.96 4.06 -22.53
N SER A 885 16.87 5.07 -21.67
CA SER A 885 17.38 5.03 -20.30
C SER A 885 16.32 5.55 -19.34
N PHE A 886 16.29 4.94 -18.17
CA PHE A 886 15.41 5.31 -17.07
C PHE A 886 16.26 5.38 -15.82
N GLY A 887 15.94 6.29 -14.91
CA GLY A 887 16.74 6.51 -13.73
C GLY A 887 16.05 7.39 -12.72
N TYR A 888 16.79 7.72 -11.67
CA TYR A 888 16.36 8.65 -10.65
C TYR A 888 17.36 9.80 -10.58
N GLY A 889 16.86 11.02 -10.59
CA GLY A 889 17.65 12.23 -10.47
C GLY A 889 17.51 12.83 -9.07
N PHE A 890 18.64 13.23 -8.48
CA PHE A 890 18.74 13.98 -7.23
C PHE A 890 19.40 15.33 -7.53
N GLY A 891 18.58 16.35 -7.50
CA GLY A 891 18.90 17.74 -7.79
C GLY A 891 19.00 18.57 -6.52
N ARG A 892 19.93 19.52 -6.52
CA ARG A 892 20.00 20.59 -5.53
C ARG A 892 20.11 21.94 -6.23
N SER A 893 19.38 22.92 -5.73
CA SER A 893 19.47 24.31 -6.18
C SER A 893 19.61 25.22 -4.97
N GLU A 894 20.74 25.92 -4.88
CA GLU A 894 20.97 26.94 -3.88
C GLU A 894 20.95 28.33 -4.52
N GLY A 895 20.43 29.33 -3.81
CA GLY A 895 20.27 30.65 -4.40
C GLY A 895 19.80 31.75 -3.46
N THR A 896 19.49 32.90 -4.04
CA THR A 896 18.93 34.05 -3.33
C THR A 896 17.77 34.69 -4.07
N VAL A 897 16.89 35.33 -3.31
CA VAL A 897 15.78 36.12 -3.82
C VAL A 897 15.99 37.60 -3.50
N THR A 898 15.96 38.45 -4.52
CA THR A 898 16.03 39.91 -4.37
C THR A 898 14.79 40.57 -4.97
N ASP A 899 14.53 41.82 -4.61
CA ASP A 899 13.59 42.66 -5.36
C ASP A 899 14.20 43.11 -6.71
N ALA A 900 13.44 43.85 -7.54
CA ALA A 900 13.95 44.34 -8.82
C ALA A 900 15.07 45.39 -8.69
N SER A 901 15.18 46.05 -7.52
CA SER A 901 16.25 47.00 -7.20
C SER A 901 17.57 46.31 -6.83
N GLY A 902 17.53 45.01 -6.54
CA GLY A 902 18.68 44.20 -6.12
C GLY A 902 18.90 44.19 -4.61
N ALA A 903 17.96 44.72 -3.83
CA ALA A 903 17.98 44.60 -2.38
C ALA A 903 17.51 43.21 -1.95
N PRO A 904 18.01 42.67 -0.82
CA PRO A 904 17.44 41.45 -0.23
C PRO A 904 15.94 41.60 -0.10
N ALA A 905 15.19 40.56 -0.46
CA ALA A 905 13.76 40.54 -0.28
C ALA A 905 13.41 40.76 1.21
N ASP A 906 12.61 41.80 1.52
CA ASP A 906 12.18 42.16 2.88
C ASP A 906 11.09 41.19 3.40
N LEU A 907 11.43 39.91 3.53
CA LEU A 907 10.54 38.83 3.94
C LEU A 907 11.17 38.06 5.10
N GLU A 908 10.38 37.80 6.15
CA GLU A 908 10.78 37.11 7.40
C GLU A 908 11.30 35.66 7.21
N ASN A 909 11.34 35.12 5.99
CA ASN A 909 11.92 33.83 5.64
C ASN A 909 13.23 34.03 4.85
N ASP A 910 14.32 34.33 5.57
CA ASP A 910 15.73 34.34 5.12
C ASP A 910 15.88 34.07 3.61
N GLY A 911 15.99 35.11 2.77
CA GLY A 911 15.92 35.11 1.29
C GLY A 911 16.95 34.25 0.52
N LEU A 912 17.18 33.04 1.01
CA LEU A 912 18.04 31.96 0.58
C LEU A 912 17.13 30.85 0.06
N ILE A 913 17.51 30.32 -1.09
CA ILE A 913 16.90 29.13 -1.69
C ILE A 913 17.83 27.98 -1.33
N ASP A 914 17.29 26.91 -0.75
CA ASP A 914 17.95 25.59 -0.65
C ASP A 914 16.90 24.53 -0.99
N LEU A 915 16.86 24.16 -2.27
CA LEU A 915 15.89 23.23 -2.82
C LEU A 915 16.53 21.88 -3.06
N ARG A 916 15.81 20.83 -2.70
CA ARG A 916 16.09 19.46 -3.13
C ARG A 916 15.00 19.07 -4.13
N LEU A 917 15.41 18.76 -5.36
CA LEU A 917 14.51 18.35 -6.43
C LEU A 917 14.86 16.93 -6.79
N ASP A 918 13.93 16.02 -6.71
CA ASP A 918 14.20 14.63 -7.10
C ASP A 918 12.98 14.01 -7.73
N ASN A 919 13.23 13.13 -8.71
CA ASN A 919 12.18 12.34 -9.34
C ASN A 919 12.80 11.28 -10.26
N ALA A 920 11.96 10.35 -10.70
CA ALA A 920 12.27 9.50 -11.83
C ALA A 920 12.49 10.34 -13.10
N MET A 921 13.43 9.91 -13.92
CA MET A 921 13.75 10.51 -15.20
C MET A 921 13.85 9.42 -16.28
N GLY A 922 13.29 9.70 -17.44
CA GLY A 922 13.33 8.82 -18.60
C GLY A 922 13.94 9.55 -19.79
N GLY A 923 14.63 8.84 -20.68
CA GLY A 923 15.24 9.47 -21.83
C GLY A 923 15.59 8.50 -22.93
N VAL A 924 15.97 9.08 -24.06
CA VAL A 924 16.51 8.37 -25.21
C VAL A 924 17.94 8.78 -25.42
N HIS A 925 18.73 7.84 -25.93
CA HIS A 925 20.13 8.07 -26.24
C HIS A 925 20.46 7.49 -27.60
N ALA A 926 21.35 8.16 -28.32
CA ALA A 926 21.88 7.66 -29.58
C ALA A 926 23.36 8.05 -29.68
N GLY A 927 24.16 7.14 -30.20
CA GLY A 927 25.58 7.38 -30.32
C GLY A 927 26.26 6.48 -31.33
N TYR A 928 27.56 6.69 -31.43
CA TYR A 928 28.45 5.87 -32.24
C TYR A 928 29.69 5.54 -31.43
N ASN A 929 30.06 4.28 -31.38
CA ASN A 929 31.27 3.80 -30.74
C ASN A 929 32.27 3.34 -31.80
N TRP A 930 33.56 3.53 -31.52
CA TRP A 930 34.68 3.08 -32.34
C TRP A 930 35.68 2.34 -31.45
N GLN A 931 35.80 1.02 -31.63
CA GLN A 931 36.74 0.19 -30.92
C GLN A 931 38.06 0.06 -31.68
N PHE A 932 39.18 0.24 -30.98
CA PHE A 932 40.52 0.05 -31.50
C PHE A 932 41.03 -1.37 -31.18
N ALA A 933 42.06 -1.82 -31.91
CA ALA A 933 42.65 -3.15 -31.73
C ALA A 933 43.24 -3.42 -30.33
N ASN A 934 43.49 -2.38 -29.54
CA ASN A 934 43.95 -2.47 -28.15
C ASN A 934 42.79 -2.47 -27.12
N ASN A 935 41.55 -2.68 -27.57
CA ASN A 935 40.31 -2.64 -26.78
C ASN A 935 39.94 -1.27 -26.19
N LEU A 936 40.63 -0.19 -26.58
CA LEU A 936 40.15 1.15 -26.31
C LEU A 936 38.90 1.41 -27.15
N VAL A 937 37.85 1.99 -26.56
CA VAL A 937 36.66 2.42 -27.28
C VAL A 937 36.48 3.92 -27.09
N LEU A 938 36.34 4.63 -28.19
CA LEU A 938 35.94 6.04 -28.21
C LEU A 938 34.53 6.14 -28.76
N GLY A 939 33.69 6.95 -28.14
CA GLY A 939 32.32 7.15 -28.60
C GLY A 939 31.88 8.61 -28.53
N LEU A 940 30.85 8.92 -29.30
CA LEU A 940 30.09 10.17 -29.18
C LEU A 940 28.63 9.79 -28.96
N GLU A 941 28.03 10.37 -27.92
CA GLU A 941 26.65 10.08 -27.50
C GLU A 941 25.87 11.37 -27.30
N GLY A 942 24.66 11.43 -27.85
CA GLY A 942 23.67 12.43 -27.54
C GLY A 942 22.56 11.79 -26.70
N ASP A 943 22.27 12.38 -25.55
CA ASP A 943 21.21 11.97 -24.66
C ASP A 943 20.16 13.08 -24.51
N PHE A 944 18.89 12.68 -24.47
CA PHE A 944 17.77 13.56 -24.13
C PHE A 944 16.92 12.91 -23.06
N HIS A 945 16.73 13.62 -21.94
CA HIS A 945 15.94 13.18 -20.80
C HIS A 945 14.77 14.12 -20.57
N ALA A 946 13.64 13.52 -20.21
CA ALA A 946 12.47 14.16 -19.65
C ALA A 946 12.25 13.57 -18.24
N GLY A 947 11.99 14.44 -17.27
CA GLY A 947 11.67 14.06 -15.90
C GLY A 947 10.98 15.23 -15.23
N ALA A 948 10.12 14.97 -14.25
CA ALA A 948 9.42 16.01 -13.51
C ALA A 948 10.16 16.27 -12.18
N LEU A 949 11.44 16.63 -12.25
CA LEU A 949 12.18 17.02 -11.04
C LEU A 949 11.65 18.37 -10.60
N GLY A 950 10.85 18.36 -9.55
CA GLY A 950 10.12 19.51 -9.04
C GLY A 950 10.42 19.76 -7.58
N SER A 951 10.39 21.03 -7.19
CA SER A 951 10.22 21.47 -5.80
C SER A 951 9.53 22.83 -5.81
N TRP A 952 9.08 23.30 -4.65
CA TRP A 952 8.50 24.64 -4.54
C TRP A 952 8.97 25.34 -3.25
N THR A 953 8.88 26.66 -3.22
CA THR A 953 9.06 27.48 -2.01
C THR A 953 7.86 28.39 -1.80
N GLY A 954 7.56 28.68 -0.54
CA GLY A 954 6.45 29.55 -0.14
C GLY A 954 6.93 30.73 0.67
N VAL A 955 6.29 31.87 0.44
CA VAL A 955 6.45 33.07 1.27
C VAL A 955 5.15 33.27 2.04
N LEU A 956 5.23 33.24 3.36
CA LEU A 956 4.10 33.55 4.25
C LEU A 956 3.72 35.02 4.15
N VAL A 957 2.45 35.34 4.40
CA VAL A 957 1.97 36.72 4.40
C VAL A 957 2.82 37.59 5.33
N SER A 958 3.40 38.67 4.78
CA SER A 958 4.32 39.55 5.48
C SER A 958 3.73 40.92 5.89
N ASP A 959 2.52 41.24 5.41
CA ASP A 959 1.85 42.52 5.65
C ASP A 959 1.71 42.87 7.14
N PRO A 960 2.01 44.10 7.58
CA PRO A 960 1.88 44.46 9.00
C PRO A 960 0.41 44.67 9.39
N SER A 961 -0.24 43.64 9.95
CA SER A 961 -1.60 43.74 10.52
C SER A 961 -1.86 42.69 11.60
N SER A 962 -2.82 42.94 12.50
CA SER A 962 -3.24 41.95 13.51
C SER A 962 -3.88 40.70 12.92
N TYR A 963 -4.34 40.77 11.67
CA TYR A 963 -4.90 39.63 10.93
C TYR A 963 -3.79 38.78 10.28
N THR A 964 -2.68 39.40 9.90
CA THR A 964 -1.50 38.71 9.34
C THR A 964 -0.93 37.70 10.32
N ASP A 965 -0.92 38.00 11.63
CA ASP A 965 -0.47 37.06 12.65
C ASP A 965 -1.33 35.78 12.67
N SER A 966 -2.63 35.92 12.46
CA SER A 966 -3.56 34.78 12.36
C SER A 966 -3.35 34.00 11.06
N LEU A 967 -3.11 34.69 9.94
CA LEU A 967 -2.82 34.06 8.64
C LEU A 967 -1.48 33.30 8.65
N ARG A 968 -0.45 33.85 9.29
CA ARG A 968 0.84 33.19 9.51
C ARG A 968 0.70 31.97 10.42
N ALA A 969 -0.11 32.05 11.48
CA ALA A 969 -0.41 30.90 12.32
C ALA A 969 -1.21 29.78 11.62
N LEU A 970 -1.77 30.07 10.44
CA LEU A 970 -2.44 29.12 9.56
C LEU A 970 -1.59 28.78 8.32
N ASP A 971 -0.30 29.11 8.32
CA ASP A 971 0.65 28.89 7.22
C ASP A 971 0.19 29.44 5.86
N THR A 972 -0.53 30.57 5.88
CA THR A 972 -1.05 31.19 4.65
C THR A 972 0.06 31.87 3.86
N LEU A 973 0.17 31.56 2.57
CA LEU A 973 1.20 32.10 1.68
C LEU A 973 0.71 33.35 0.92
N GLU A 974 1.53 34.41 0.89
CA GLU A 974 1.34 35.53 -0.04
C GLU A 974 1.82 35.20 -1.45
N SER A 975 2.75 34.25 -1.59
CA SER A 975 3.16 33.68 -2.88
C SER A 975 3.81 32.33 -2.73
N ASP A 976 3.67 31.49 -3.75
CA ASP A 976 4.44 30.26 -3.92
C ASP A 976 5.17 30.28 -5.26
N THR A 977 6.36 29.67 -5.32
CA THR A 977 7.13 29.50 -6.54
C THR A 977 7.46 28.02 -6.73
N SER A 978 7.00 27.40 -7.80
CA SER A 978 7.47 26.07 -8.24
C SER A 978 8.74 26.19 -9.07
N TYR A 979 9.59 25.18 -8.96
CA TYR A 979 10.88 25.04 -9.63
C TYR A 979 10.90 23.69 -10.31
N ASP A 980 10.78 23.70 -11.63
CA ASP A 980 10.59 22.50 -12.45
C ASP A 980 11.75 22.32 -13.43
N TRP A 981 12.44 21.19 -13.32
CA TRP A 981 13.52 20.75 -14.19
C TRP A 981 12.97 19.69 -15.16
N ASP A 982 12.33 20.13 -16.24
CA ASP A 982 11.50 19.28 -17.10
C ASP A 982 12.27 18.50 -18.17
N ARG A 983 13.39 19.06 -18.66
CA ARG A 983 14.15 18.50 -19.78
C ARG A 983 15.65 18.72 -19.64
N MET A 984 16.42 17.69 -19.95
CA MET A 984 17.87 17.77 -20.00
C MET A 984 18.42 17.13 -21.26
N GLY A 985 19.29 17.85 -21.96
CA GLY A 985 20.05 17.34 -23.10
C GLY A 985 21.53 17.26 -22.75
N VAL A 986 22.21 16.21 -23.18
CA VAL A 986 23.67 16.07 -22.99
C VAL A 986 24.29 15.57 -24.27
N LEU A 987 25.43 16.16 -24.66
CA LEU A 987 26.25 15.64 -25.74
C LEU A 987 27.62 15.28 -25.14
N ARG A 988 28.01 14.01 -25.19
CA ARG A 988 29.17 13.50 -24.44
C ARG A 988 30.13 12.73 -25.34
N ALA A 989 31.41 12.97 -25.15
CA ALA A 989 32.45 12.05 -25.61
C ALA A 989 32.60 10.94 -24.57
N ARG A 990 32.63 9.69 -25.04
CA ARG A 990 32.83 8.47 -24.23
C ARG A 990 34.25 7.96 -24.47
N VAL A 991 34.96 7.64 -23.41
CA VAL A 991 36.24 6.93 -23.47
C VAL A 991 36.19 5.78 -22.49
N GLY A 992 36.55 4.59 -22.96
CA GLY A 992 36.53 3.43 -22.10
C GLY A 992 37.28 2.25 -22.69
N TYR A 993 37.18 1.14 -21.99
CA TYR A 993 37.91 -0.08 -22.32
C TYR A 993 36.95 -1.25 -22.43
N ALA A 994 37.06 -2.00 -23.53
CA ALA A 994 36.28 -3.21 -23.77
C ALA A 994 36.95 -4.41 -23.09
N LEU A 995 36.26 -5.00 -22.13
CA LEU A 995 36.61 -6.22 -21.40
C LEU A 995 35.69 -7.34 -21.90
N GLY A 996 36.00 -7.89 -23.07
CA GLY A 996 35.17 -8.89 -23.75
C GLY A 996 33.78 -8.34 -24.07
N ARG A 997 32.75 -8.88 -23.41
CA ARG A 997 31.34 -8.46 -23.55
C ARG A 997 30.94 -7.25 -22.70
N THR A 998 31.89 -6.62 -22.00
CA THR A 998 31.62 -5.48 -21.10
C THR A 998 32.43 -4.27 -21.53
N PHE A 999 31.80 -3.11 -21.58
CA PHE A 999 32.41 -1.82 -21.88
C PHE A 999 32.32 -0.93 -20.65
N VAL A 1000 33.47 -0.63 -20.04
CA VAL A 1000 33.56 0.30 -18.91
C VAL A 1000 34.01 1.64 -19.45
N TYR A 1001 33.28 2.71 -19.15
CA TYR A 1001 33.54 4.01 -19.75
C TYR A 1001 33.35 5.17 -18.78
N GLY A 1002 34.15 6.21 -18.99
CA GLY A 1002 33.88 7.57 -18.54
C GLY A 1002 33.32 8.39 -19.70
N ALA A 1003 32.45 9.33 -19.40
CA ALA A 1003 31.85 10.21 -20.37
C ALA A 1003 31.85 11.65 -19.87
N ALA A 1004 32.17 12.61 -20.73
CA ALA A 1004 32.11 14.03 -20.38
C ALA A 1004 31.67 14.86 -21.57
N GLY A 1005 30.95 15.96 -21.30
CA GLY A 1005 30.57 16.91 -22.34
C GLY A 1005 29.60 17.99 -21.88
N PRO A 1006 29.22 18.90 -22.79
CA PRO A 1006 28.25 19.94 -22.51
C PRO A 1006 26.88 19.37 -22.18
N ALA A 1007 26.20 20.02 -21.23
CA ALA A 1007 24.85 19.71 -20.80
C ALA A 1007 23.96 20.96 -20.88
N TRP A 1008 22.68 20.75 -21.15
CA TRP A 1008 21.66 21.79 -21.12
C TRP A 1008 20.50 21.32 -20.26
N LEU A 1009 20.07 22.15 -19.32
CA LEU A 1009 18.92 21.90 -18.47
C LEU A 1009 17.88 22.97 -18.73
N ARG A 1010 16.65 22.57 -19.02
CA ARG A 1010 15.53 23.49 -19.05
C ARG A 1010 14.93 23.57 -17.65
N GLU A 1011 14.88 24.80 -17.16
CA GLU A 1011 14.24 25.14 -15.89
C GLU A 1011 13.04 26.04 -16.17
N THR A 1012 11.90 25.68 -15.59
CA THR A 1012 10.70 26.48 -15.55
C THR A 1012 10.43 26.84 -14.11
N GLN A 1013 10.38 28.12 -13.78
CA GLN A 1013 9.89 28.59 -12.49
C GLN A 1013 8.52 29.22 -12.66
N THR A 1014 7.55 28.82 -11.86
CA THR A 1014 6.19 29.34 -11.90
C THR A 1014 5.82 29.92 -10.55
N ARG A 1015 5.57 31.24 -10.51
CA ARG A 1015 5.22 31.95 -9.30
C ARG A 1015 3.74 32.32 -9.30
N ASN A 1016 3.03 31.88 -8.27
CA ASN A 1016 1.66 32.32 -8.00
C ASN A 1016 1.70 33.46 -6.99
N GLN A 1017 1.00 34.56 -7.32
CA GLN A 1017 0.81 35.69 -6.43
C GLN A 1017 -0.59 35.65 -5.85
N TYR A 1018 -0.73 35.86 -4.55
CA TYR A 1018 -2.02 35.97 -3.88
C TYR A 1018 -2.28 37.41 -3.41
N ARG A 1019 -3.55 37.73 -3.18
CA ARG A 1019 -4.01 39.01 -2.59
C ARG A 1019 -5.23 38.80 -1.70
N SER A 1020 -5.51 39.74 -0.81
CA SER A 1020 -6.67 39.69 0.11
C SER A 1020 -8.00 39.76 -0.65
N VAL A 1021 -8.99 38.95 -0.25
CA VAL A 1021 -10.33 38.83 -0.91
C VAL A 1021 -11.32 39.93 -0.50
N GLY A 1022 -10.80 41.05 0.01
CA GLY A 1022 -11.57 42.15 0.58
C GLY A 1022 -10.68 43.02 1.46
N GLY A 1023 -11.03 44.29 1.65
CA GLY A 1023 -10.26 45.25 2.44
C GLY A 1023 -11.04 45.69 3.67
N ASN A 1024 -10.40 45.66 4.85
CA ASN A 1024 -10.84 46.41 6.02
C ASN A 1024 -9.99 47.69 6.18
N ASP A 1025 -10.10 48.36 7.31
CA ASP A 1025 -9.30 49.55 7.64
C ASP A 1025 -7.77 49.30 7.66
N GLN A 1026 -7.31 48.06 7.46
CA GLN A 1026 -5.90 47.66 7.35
C GLN A 1026 -5.58 46.99 6.01
N GLY A 1027 -6.54 46.92 5.08
CA GLY A 1027 -6.38 46.32 3.75
C GLY A 1027 -6.29 44.80 3.71
N MET A 1028 -6.52 44.12 4.83
CA MET A 1028 -6.33 42.68 4.98
C MET A 1028 -7.54 42.01 5.64
N ILE A 1029 -7.99 40.89 5.11
CA ILE A 1029 -8.95 39.98 5.77
C ILE A 1029 -8.32 38.59 5.90
N ASN A 1030 -8.88 37.70 6.74
CA ASN A 1030 -8.35 36.34 7.00
C ASN A 1030 -8.53 35.36 5.82
N ALA A 1031 -8.41 35.83 4.57
CA ALA A 1031 -8.45 35.00 3.37
C ALA A 1031 -7.68 35.68 2.23
N LEU A 1032 -6.99 34.88 1.43
CA LEU A 1032 -6.35 35.31 0.20
C LEU A 1032 -6.93 34.55 -1.01
N GLU A 1033 -6.97 35.22 -2.16
CA GLU A 1033 -7.30 34.65 -3.46
C GLU A 1033 -6.07 34.65 -4.35
N HIS A 1034 -6.02 33.72 -5.30
CA HIS A 1034 -5.04 33.80 -6.38
C HIS A 1034 -5.28 35.08 -7.19
N PHE A 1035 -4.22 35.86 -7.36
CA PHE A 1035 -4.29 37.11 -8.11
C PHE A 1035 -3.85 36.90 -9.56
N PHE A 1036 -2.65 36.33 -9.76
CA PHE A 1036 -2.13 35.98 -11.07
C PHE A 1036 -0.95 35.01 -10.93
N THR A 1037 -0.58 34.39 -12.05
CA THR A 1037 0.61 33.53 -12.16
C THR A 1037 1.60 34.16 -13.15
N GLU A 1038 2.86 34.17 -12.79
CA GLU A 1038 3.98 34.50 -13.67
C GLU A 1038 4.85 33.27 -13.89
N THR A 1039 5.31 33.04 -15.11
CA THR A 1039 6.21 31.92 -15.43
C THR A 1039 7.47 32.45 -16.10
N SER A 1040 8.62 31.99 -15.63
CA SER A 1040 9.93 32.29 -16.19
C SER A 1040 10.62 31.01 -16.63
N ARG A 1041 11.04 30.93 -17.89
CA ARG A 1041 11.70 29.75 -18.47
C ARG A 1041 13.12 30.08 -18.90
N LYS A 1042 14.08 29.26 -18.49
CA LYS A 1042 15.47 29.39 -18.90
C LYS A 1042 16.07 28.04 -19.27
N THR A 1043 16.98 28.07 -20.23
CA THR A 1043 17.86 26.94 -20.51
C THR A 1043 19.22 27.25 -19.92
N ARG A 1044 19.62 26.50 -18.91
CA ARG A 1044 20.95 26.53 -18.34
C ARG A 1044 21.90 25.75 -19.23
N SER A 1045 23.12 26.25 -19.38
CA SER A 1045 24.21 25.52 -20.00
C SER A 1045 25.22 25.15 -18.92
N GLY A 1046 25.75 23.94 -18.99
CA GLY A 1046 26.66 23.39 -18.01
C GLY A 1046 27.51 22.29 -18.61
N TRP A 1047 28.07 21.48 -17.73
CA TRP A 1047 28.82 20.30 -18.12
C TRP A 1047 28.32 19.09 -17.35
N SER A 1048 28.54 17.93 -17.93
CA SER A 1048 28.21 16.65 -17.32
C SER A 1048 29.41 15.72 -17.37
N LEU A 1049 29.59 14.98 -16.28
CA LEU A 1049 30.59 13.94 -16.11
C LEU A 1049 29.87 12.68 -15.65
N GLY A 1050 30.04 11.60 -16.39
CA GLY A 1050 29.43 10.31 -16.08
C GLY A 1050 30.43 9.18 -16.10
N ALA A 1051 30.10 8.12 -15.39
CA ALA A 1051 30.78 6.84 -15.45
C ALA A 1051 29.73 5.74 -15.56
N GLY A 1052 29.97 4.78 -16.45
CA GLY A 1052 29.02 3.72 -16.71
C GLY A 1052 29.69 2.42 -17.10
N LEU A 1053 28.89 1.37 -16.99
CA LEU A 1053 29.22 0.04 -17.45
C LEU A 1053 28.11 -0.40 -18.40
N GLU A 1054 28.48 -0.89 -19.57
CA GLU A 1054 27.57 -1.41 -20.57
C GLU A 1054 27.96 -2.85 -20.90
N ARG A 1055 26.99 -3.75 -20.97
CA ARG A 1055 27.22 -5.17 -21.21
C ARG A 1055 26.34 -5.69 -22.32
N ASP A 1056 26.95 -6.44 -23.22
CA ASP A 1056 26.27 -7.10 -24.33
C ASP A 1056 25.42 -8.28 -23.84
N LEU A 1057 24.12 -8.24 -24.10
CA LEU A 1057 23.16 -9.30 -23.79
C LEU A 1057 23.05 -10.33 -24.93
N GLY A 1058 23.63 -10.06 -26.10
CA GLY A 1058 23.47 -10.84 -27.33
C GLY A 1058 22.31 -10.33 -28.20
N GLY A 1059 22.29 -10.75 -29.46
CA GLY A 1059 21.24 -10.33 -30.41
C GLY A 1059 21.18 -8.81 -30.65
N SER A 1060 22.33 -8.14 -30.69
CA SER A 1060 22.49 -6.69 -30.82
C SER A 1060 22.03 -5.84 -29.62
N TRP A 1061 21.53 -6.44 -28.55
CA TRP A 1061 21.09 -5.70 -27.35
C TRP A 1061 22.19 -5.60 -26.29
N SER A 1062 22.28 -4.46 -25.62
CA SER A 1062 23.10 -4.25 -24.43
C SER A 1062 22.28 -3.59 -23.31
N VAL A 1063 22.68 -3.84 -22.06
CA VAL A 1063 22.19 -3.12 -20.88
C VAL A 1063 23.33 -2.30 -20.29
N ARG A 1064 23.04 -1.09 -19.82
CA ARG A 1064 24.00 -0.20 -19.17
C ARG A 1064 23.48 0.30 -17.84
N THR A 1065 24.40 0.50 -16.91
CA THR A 1065 24.18 1.25 -15.67
C THR A 1065 25.12 2.44 -15.65
N GLU A 1066 24.62 3.62 -15.36
CA GLU A 1066 25.38 4.85 -15.46
C GLU A 1066 25.05 5.81 -14.32
N TYR A 1067 26.10 6.35 -13.71
CA TYR A 1067 26.00 7.52 -12.84
C TYR A 1067 26.40 8.76 -13.63
N LEU A 1068 25.57 9.80 -13.56
CA LEU A 1068 25.79 11.06 -14.22
C LEU A 1068 25.74 12.19 -13.20
N TYR A 1069 26.82 12.97 -13.10
CA TYR A 1069 26.82 14.23 -12.39
C TYR A 1069 26.80 15.38 -13.40
N SER A 1070 25.93 16.36 -13.20
CA SER A 1070 25.78 17.51 -14.08
C SER A 1070 25.71 18.78 -13.26
N ARG A 1071 26.54 19.77 -13.62
CA ARG A 1071 26.60 21.05 -12.93
C ARG A 1071 26.27 22.16 -13.91
N PHE A 1072 25.33 23.01 -13.50
CA PHE A 1072 24.87 24.16 -14.26
C PHE A 1072 25.21 25.44 -13.50
N GLY A 1073 25.67 26.46 -14.23
CA GLY A 1073 25.96 27.76 -13.62
C GLY A 1073 24.69 28.49 -13.17
N ASP A 1074 24.90 29.62 -12.50
CA ASP A 1074 23.82 30.46 -12.01
C ASP A 1074 22.87 30.91 -13.13
N ALA A 1075 21.57 30.85 -12.88
CA ALA A 1075 20.56 31.48 -13.70
C ALA A 1075 19.72 32.44 -12.86
N THR A 1076 19.39 33.58 -13.45
CA THR A 1076 18.48 34.56 -12.82
C THR A 1076 17.12 34.55 -13.49
N HIS A 1077 16.09 34.10 -12.80
CA HIS A 1077 14.70 34.25 -13.21
C HIS A 1077 14.16 35.60 -12.73
N SER A 1078 13.38 36.27 -13.55
CA SER A 1078 12.73 37.55 -13.21
C SER A 1078 11.22 37.38 -13.21
N PHE A 1079 10.58 37.95 -12.19
CA PHE A 1079 9.14 38.06 -12.00
C PHE A 1079 8.83 39.54 -11.84
N ASP A 1080 8.61 40.22 -12.96
CA ASP A 1080 8.53 41.69 -13.00
C ASP A 1080 7.21 42.20 -12.41
N GLU A 1081 6.15 41.38 -12.37
CA GLU A 1081 4.84 41.76 -11.81
C GLU A 1081 4.69 41.40 -10.31
N ALA A 1082 5.73 40.83 -9.70
CA ALA A 1082 5.68 40.40 -8.31
C ALA A 1082 5.39 41.57 -7.35
N ARG A 1083 4.44 41.33 -6.42
CA ARG A 1083 3.94 42.36 -5.51
C ARG A 1083 4.73 42.40 -4.20
N GLN A 1084 4.61 43.51 -3.47
CA GLN A 1084 5.23 43.68 -2.16
C GLN A 1084 4.61 42.76 -1.10
N GLY A 1085 3.32 42.46 -1.21
CA GLY A 1085 2.55 41.65 -0.27
C GLY A 1085 1.14 41.39 -0.80
N ALA A 1086 0.21 41.05 0.10
CA ALA A 1086 -1.14 40.64 -0.23
C ALA A 1086 -2.23 41.68 0.12
N ALA A 1087 -1.91 42.75 0.84
CA ALA A 1087 -2.90 43.74 1.30
C ALA A 1087 -3.45 44.64 0.19
N LEU A 1088 -4.77 44.78 0.15
CA LEU A 1088 -5.47 45.74 -0.72
C LEU A 1088 -5.23 47.18 -0.24
N ALA A 1089 -5.57 48.16 -1.10
CA ALA A 1089 -5.56 49.57 -0.73
C ALA A 1089 -6.53 49.85 0.43
N TRP A 1090 -6.10 50.66 1.39
CA TRP A 1090 -6.91 50.99 2.57
C TRP A 1090 -6.69 52.43 3.03
N SER A 1091 -7.65 52.94 3.79
CA SER A 1091 -7.57 54.24 4.44
C SER A 1091 -8.20 54.14 5.81
N GLN A 1092 -7.45 54.52 6.85
CA GLN A 1092 -7.92 54.52 8.22
C GLN A 1092 -7.92 55.94 8.75
N THR A 1093 -9.05 56.37 9.31
CA THR A 1093 -9.14 57.63 10.04
C THR A 1093 -9.02 57.37 11.53
N SER A 1094 -7.94 57.82 12.15
CA SER A 1094 -7.69 57.73 13.60
C SER A 1094 -7.83 59.11 14.27
N PHE A 1095 -7.99 59.09 15.60
CA PHE A 1095 -7.93 60.32 16.39
C PHE A 1095 -6.48 60.71 16.61
N VAL A 1096 -6.15 61.99 16.40
CA VAL A 1096 -4.82 62.49 16.75
C VAL A 1096 -4.74 62.51 18.28
N ARG A 1097 -3.79 61.79 18.86
CA ARG A 1097 -3.60 61.69 20.30
C ARG A 1097 -2.35 62.44 20.73
N ASP A 1098 -2.40 63.05 21.90
CA ASP A 1098 -1.24 63.66 22.52
C ASP A 1098 -0.18 62.58 22.81
N PRO A 1099 1.06 62.71 22.32
CA PRO A 1099 2.06 61.65 22.40
C PRO A 1099 2.58 61.39 23.81
N VAL A 1100 2.28 62.25 24.79
CA VAL A 1100 2.71 62.13 26.19
C VAL A 1100 1.58 61.61 27.08
N THR A 1101 0.34 62.02 26.82
CA THR A 1101 -0.83 61.71 27.68
C THR A 1101 -1.83 60.73 27.07
N GLY A 1102 -1.77 60.48 25.76
CA GLY A 1102 -2.70 59.60 25.03
C GLY A 1102 -4.12 60.16 24.83
N ALA A 1103 -4.38 61.38 25.31
CA ALA A 1103 -5.69 62.04 25.19
C ALA A 1103 -5.99 62.44 23.73
N ILE A 1104 -7.26 62.34 23.32
CA ILE A 1104 -7.71 62.77 21.99
C ILE A 1104 -7.56 64.30 21.89
N MET A 1105 -6.76 64.76 20.94
CA MET A 1105 -6.52 66.18 20.72
C MET A 1105 -7.71 66.83 20.02
N ARG A 1106 -7.96 68.08 20.38
CA ARG A 1106 -8.98 68.93 19.77
C ARG A 1106 -8.33 70.18 19.21
N ASP A 1107 -8.88 70.67 18.11
CA ASP A 1107 -8.48 71.94 17.53
C ASP A 1107 -8.67 73.06 18.57
N PRO A 1108 -7.62 73.81 18.92
CA PRO A 1108 -7.67 74.78 20.01
C PRO A 1108 -8.52 76.02 19.70
N VAL A 1109 -8.95 76.21 18.45
CA VAL A 1109 -9.76 77.36 18.00
C VAL A 1109 -11.22 76.97 17.84
N THR A 1110 -11.49 75.77 17.31
CA THR A 1110 -12.85 75.32 16.95
C THR A 1110 -13.43 74.27 17.90
N GLY A 1111 -12.60 73.65 18.76
CA GLY A 1111 -13.01 72.58 19.67
C GLY A 1111 -13.32 71.22 19.01
N ALA A 1112 -13.18 71.14 17.68
CA ALA A 1112 -13.40 69.93 16.90
C ALA A 1112 -12.33 68.88 17.22
N ILE A 1113 -12.71 67.60 17.21
CA ILE A 1113 -11.75 66.50 17.41
C ILE A 1113 -10.82 66.44 16.21
N LEU A 1114 -9.51 66.47 16.46
CA LEU A 1114 -8.52 66.28 15.41
C LEU A 1114 -8.52 64.81 14.98
N ARG A 1115 -8.64 64.60 13.67
CA ARG A 1115 -8.53 63.28 13.04
C ARG A 1115 -7.39 63.32 12.04
N GLU A 1116 -6.60 62.27 12.00
CA GLU A 1116 -5.65 62.02 10.92
C GLU A 1116 -6.19 60.87 10.08
N THR A 1117 -5.96 60.94 8.77
CA THR A 1117 -6.30 59.85 7.86
C THR A 1117 -5.00 59.34 7.27
N ILE A 1118 -4.69 58.09 7.55
CA ILE A 1118 -3.55 57.38 7.00
C ILE A 1118 -4.09 56.54 5.85
N SER A 1119 -3.59 56.77 4.65
CA SER A 1119 -3.96 56.01 3.46
C SER A 1119 -2.74 55.23 2.98
N SER A 1120 -2.94 53.94 2.74
CA SER A 1120 -1.95 53.06 2.12
C SER A 1120 -2.46 52.61 0.75
N PRO A 1121 -1.62 52.63 -0.30
CA PRO A 1121 -2.00 52.09 -1.60
C PRO A 1121 -2.20 50.56 -1.59
N GLY A 1122 -1.86 49.87 -0.49
CA GLY A 1122 -1.93 48.41 -0.37
C GLY A 1122 -0.73 47.73 -1.02
N THR A 1123 -0.13 46.77 -0.33
CA THR A 1123 1.07 46.06 -0.79
C THR A 1123 0.80 45.18 -2.03
N SER A 1124 -0.44 44.73 -2.24
CA SER A 1124 -0.87 44.00 -3.43
C SER A 1124 -0.85 44.86 -4.70
N ASN A 1125 -0.86 46.19 -4.55
CA ASN A 1125 -0.81 47.14 -5.67
C ASN A 1125 0.60 47.68 -5.94
N ILE A 1126 1.55 47.42 -5.04
CA ILE A 1126 2.94 47.87 -5.17
C ILE A 1126 3.73 46.79 -5.91
N VAL A 1127 4.31 47.16 -7.05
CA VAL A 1127 5.12 46.27 -7.89
C VAL A 1127 6.59 46.54 -7.62
N ASN A 1128 7.22 45.64 -6.88
CA ASN A 1128 8.67 45.73 -6.61
C ASN A 1128 9.46 44.76 -7.49
N GLY A 1129 8.79 43.82 -8.17
CA GLY A 1129 9.39 42.74 -8.92
C GLY A 1129 10.24 41.83 -8.03
N ARG A 1130 10.58 40.63 -8.53
CA ARG A 1130 11.49 39.71 -7.86
C ARG A 1130 12.48 39.11 -8.84
N LYS A 1131 13.71 38.91 -8.39
CA LYS A 1131 14.73 38.16 -9.12
C LYS A 1131 15.18 37.00 -8.27
N VAL A 1132 15.11 35.82 -8.86
CA VAL A 1132 15.57 34.57 -8.25
C VAL A 1132 16.87 34.19 -8.94
N ARG A 1133 17.98 34.20 -8.22
CA ARG A 1133 19.27 33.71 -8.73
C ARG A 1133 19.62 32.43 -8.00
N SER A 1134 19.74 31.33 -8.73
CA SER A 1134 20.16 30.04 -8.15
C SER A 1134 21.13 29.30 -9.05
N ASP A 1135 21.89 28.37 -8.47
CA ASP A 1135 22.64 27.34 -9.19
C ASP A 1135 21.80 26.08 -9.38
N ALA A 1136 22.35 25.06 -10.04
CA ALA A 1136 21.70 23.77 -10.19
C ALA A 1136 22.74 22.66 -10.34
N ASP A 1137 22.72 21.72 -9.40
CA ASP A 1137 23.50 20.49 -9.42
C ASP A 1137 22.57 19.28 -9.51
N LEU A 1138 22.87 18.34 -10.40
CA LEU A 1138 22.06 17.15 -10.63
C LEU A 1138 22.92 15.88 -10.64
N HIS A 1139 22.57 14.95 -9.78
CA HIS A 1139 23.07 13.58 -9.76
C HIS A 1139 22.00 12.67 -10.36
N ALA A 1140 22.37 11.75 -11.25
CA ALA A 1140 21.41 10.80 -11.81
C ALA A 1140 21.99 9.38 -11.83
N LEU A 1141 21.22 8.42 -11.32
CA LEU A 1141 21.49 6.99 -11.43
C LEU A 1141 20.57 6.40 -12.48
N ARG A 1142 21.12 5.76 -13.51
CA ARG A 1142 20.37 5.36 -14.70
C ARG A 1142 20.66 3.93 -15.10
N ILE A 1143 19.64 3.25 -15.59
CA ILE A 1143 19.71 1.98 -16.30
C ILE A 1143 19.25 2.25 -17.73
N GLY A 1144 20.03 1.83 -18.71
CA GLY A 1144 19.67 1.98 -20.12
C GLY A 1144 19.76 0.67 -20.89
N PHE A 1145 18.99 0.58 -21.96
CA PHE A 1145 19.06 -0.51 -22.93
C PHE A 1145 19.41 0.09 -24.28
N SER A 1146 20.42 -0.47 -24.95
CA SER A 1146 20.83 -0.03 -26.28
C SER A 1146 20.67 -1.17 -27.28
N TYR A 1147 20.18 -0.85 -28.47
CA TYR A 1147 20.25 -1.68 -29.65
C TYR A 1147 21.41 -1.20 -30.53
N ARG A 1148 22.31 -2.12 -30.89
CA ARG A 1148 23.54 -1.87 -31.65
C ARG A 1148 23.37 -2.39 -33.07
N PHE A 1149 23.61 -1.53 -34.07
CA PHE A 1149 23.35 -1.81 -35.48
C PHE A 1149 24.49 -2.51 -36.20
#